data_AF-A0A9P1NRL3-F1
#
_entry.id   AF-A0A9P1NRL3-F1
#
_cell.length_a   1.000
_cell.length_b   1.000
_cell.length_c   1.000
_cell.angle_alpha   90.00
_cell.angle_beta   90.00
_cell.angle_gamma   90.00
#
_symmetry.space_group_name_H-M   'P 1'
#
loop_
_entity.id
_entity.type
_entity.pdbx_description
1 polymer ?
#
loop_
_entity_poly.entity_id
_entity_poly.type
_entity_poly.pdbx_seq_one_letter_code
_entity_poly.pdbx_strand_id
1 'polypeptide(L)'
;MAMTNQDRLAKALDLLKAGLGPFVEREIEAALKRNIQVPAVRAFADDPLARNRPITQWDAALLLKLMWEAWNEVFRNTLGPAERGLVGEIRGHRNKWAHQEPFSGDDTDRALDSIARLLTAVSASQADEVGRMKMELRRLIFEEQARSERRKGAGTAIESQVTGSLTPWREVVAPHKDVASGRYQQAEFAADLWQVHLGEGSDEYRNPAEFFRRTYLTESLKTLLKGAALRLSGQGGDPVVQLQTNFGGGKTHSMLALYHLVSGTPPGDLLGVDAILAEAEITKLPEKVARVVLVGNKISPGNPSVKPDGTVVRTLWGELAWQLGGARAFARVRADDERATSPGDVLRELMNEFGPSLILIDEWVAYARQLHDDPDLPGGSFETHFTFAQALTEAAKLAKHCLLVISLPASDTAISPHAVGDDEEVGGERGRAALARLRNVIGRVESSWAPASTEEGFEIVRRRLFEPLLERSQFVSRDTVARKFHDLYQGQHQEFPPECRDSDYENRLRAAYPIHPEVFDRLYTDWSTQPKFQRTRGVLRLMAAVIHSLWEKGDRNPMIMPGNLPIDDPRVRDELTRYLSDTWKPIIEKDVDGPSALPLRIDGDVPNLGKFAATRRVARTLYLGSAPTSTAANRGIEDRRIKLGCVMPGEAPSLFGDALRRLATAATYLYQDGARYWYSTQPTVTKMAEDRAEQLKRYPDQVVAEIERRLRIDLKSIGDFCRVHPLPQSGADVPDDVDARLVVLSTEFPYSKDAGNKAEAAAKAILESRGNSPRLFRNSLTFLAVDQTRLQDLDEAMRRYVAWASILDEKLELNLDPHQVRQAETQMKTADSTVAARMPEAYQWLLVPVQTSPQAAVEWQALRLSGQDALAVRASKKLRNEELLVPSLAGTRLRMELDRIPLWRGDHVSIRQLAEDFARYVYLPRLKDSSVLTAAVQDGLGLLLWSQDSFAYADSYDETAKRYRGLRCGKQLTLSPDNLDGLLVKAEVAQAQQAAEAAAIPQAGTTGGTPGEPSASSTPTGAAGGDGNPSGSAVPRPLRRFHGTVSLNAMRAGRDAGEIANEIIAHLVGVVGSEVTVTLEIEARLPDGASDHLVRTVTENCRTLKFASQGFEEE
;
A
#
# COMPACT_ATOMS: atom_id res chain seq x y z
N MET A 1 -31.12 15.96 -23.89
CA MET A 1 -29.96 16.45 -24.66
C MET A 1 -29.76 17.92 -24.33
N ALA A 2 -28.52 18.38 -24.14
CA ALA A 2 -28.24 19.80 -23.92
C ALA A 2 -28.44 20.57 -25.23
N MET A 3 -29.13 21.72 -25.18
CA MET A 3 -29.40 22.57 -26.34
C MET A 3 -28.07 23.12 -26.90
N THR A 4 -27.80 22.91 -28.20
CA THR A 4 -26.56 23.41 -28.83
C THR A 4 -26.61 24.92 -29.05
N ASN A 5 -25.47 25.58 -29.25
CA ASN A 5 -25.43 27.02 -29.52
C ASN A 5 -26.25 27.43 -30.76
N GLN A 6 -26.26 26.60 -31.81
CA GLN A 6 -27.10 26.81 -32.99
C GLN A 6 -28.59 26.67 -32.65
N ASP A 7 -28.98 25.70 -31.82
CA ASP A 7 -30.36 25.53 -31.37
C ASP A 7 -30.83 26.72 -30.50
N ARG A 8 -29.94 27.24 -29.62
CA ARG A 8 -30.24 28.43 -28.80
C ARG A 8 -30.52 29.65 -29.68
N LEU A 9 -29.71 29.84 -30.72
CA LEU A 9 -29.87 30.96 -31.64
C LEU A 9 -31.12 30.81 -32.53
N ALA A 10 -31.42 29.59 -32.99
CA ALA A 10 -32.65 29.30 -33.72
C ALA A 10 -33.89 29.69 -32.89
N LYS A 11 -33.95 29.23 -31.63
CA LYS A 11 -35.03 29.55 -30.71
C LYS A 11 -35.13 31.05 -30.42
N ALA A 12 -34.00 31.75 -30.30
CA ALA A 12 -33.98 33.19 -30.10
C ALA A 12 -34.46 33.99 -31.32
N LEU A 13 -34.18 33.53 -32.54
CA LEU A 13 -34.69 34.13 -33.78
C LEU A 13 -36.21 33.93 -33.94
N ASP A 14 -36.76 32.80 -33.47
CA ASP A 14 -38.20 32.57 -33.43
C ASP A 14 -38.90 33.50 -32.44
N LEU A 15 -38.32 33.70 -31.25
CA LEU A 15 -38.80 34.66 -30.26
C LEU A 15 -38.69 36.11 -30.75
N LEU A 16 -37.61 36.42 -31.47
CA LEU A 16 -37.43 37.71 -32.12
C LEU A 16 -38.53 37.99 -33.14
N LYS A 17 -38.83 37.01 -34.00
CA LYS A 17 -39.94 37.08 -34.95
C LYS A 17 -41.27 37.35 -34.23
N ALA A 18 -41.57 36.57 -33.20
CA ALA A 18 -42.84 36.68 -32.46
C ALA A 18 -43.00 38.04 -31.76
N GLY A 19 -41.90 38.63 -31.27
CA GLY A 19 -41.92 39.94 -30.62
C GLY A 19 -41.89 41.14 -31.57
N LEU A 20 -41.14 41.06 -32.69
CA LEU A 20 -41.03 42.16 -33.65
C LEU A 20 -42.21 42.27 -34.61
N GLY A 21 -42.83 41.16 -35.02
CA GLY A 21 -43.91 41.15 -36.02
C GLY A 21 -45.04 42.14 -35.73
N PRO A 22 -45.68 42.09 -34.54
CA PRO A 22 -46.77 43.01 -34.18
C PRO A 22 -46.35 44.48 -34.09
N PHE A 23 -45.11 44.74 -33.64
CA PHE A 23 -44.55 46.10 -33.57
C PHE A 23 -44.36 46.68 -34.98
N VAL A 24 -43.69 45.93 -35.86
CA VAL A 24 -43.40 46.35 -37.23
C VAL A 24 -44.69 46.60 -38.02
N GLU A 25 -45.69 45.73 -37.88
CA GLU A 25 -47.00 45.91 -38.53
C GLU A 25 -47.69 47.19 -38.06
N ARG A 26 -47.73 47.44 -36.75
CA ARG A 26 -48.35 48.63 -36.17
C ARG A 26 -47.69 49.93 -36.63
N GLU A 27 -46.36 50.01 -36.63
CA GLU A 27 -45.64 51.23 -37.02
C GLU A 27 -45.79 51.52 -38.53
N ILE A 28 -45.79 50.46 -39.36
CA ILE A 28 -46.02 50.59 -40.81
C ILE A 28 -47.45 51.03 -41.11
N GLU A 29 -48.46 50.44 -40.46
CA GLU A 29 -49.85 50.88 -40.60
C GLU A 29 -50.05 52.33 -40.14
N ALA A 30 -49.41 52.73 -39.04
CA ALA A 30 -49.45 54.10 -38.54
C ALA A 30 -48.83 55.10 -39.52
N ALA A 31 -47.71 54.73 -40.17
CA ALA A 31 -47.07 55.54 -41.20
C ALA A 31 -47.96 55.67 -42.46
N LEU A 32 -48.58 54.57 -42.90
CA LEU A 32 -49.49 54.56 -44.05
C LEU A 32 -50.77 55.39 -43.79
N LYS A 33 -51.34 55.30 -42.59
CA LYS A 33 -52.48 56.15 -42.15
C LYS A 33 -52.15 57.64 -42.12
N ARG A 34 -50.86 58.00 -41.98
CA ARG A 34 -50.35 59.38 -42.03
C ARG A 34 -49.92 59.82 -43.44
N ASN A 35 -50.22 59.04 -44.48
CA ASN A 35 -49.84 59.30 -45.88
C ASN A 35 -48.33 59.41 -46.13
N ILE A 36 -47.50 58.80 -45.27
CA ILE A 36 -46.04 58.73 -45.46
C ILE A 36 -45.75 57.71 -46.57
N GLN A 37 -45.05 58.11 -47.61
CA GLN A 37 -44.59 57.17 -48.63
C GLN A 37 -43.45 56.32 -48.04
N VAL A 38 -43.63 55.01 -48.05
CA VAL A 38 -42.62 54.03 -47.62
C VAL A 38 -42.26 53.15 -48.83
N PRO A 39 -41.31 53.56 -49.69
CA PRO A 39 -40.97 52.84 -50.92
C PRO A 39 -40.57 51.38 -50.66
N ALA A 40 -39.94 51.11 -49.50
CA ALA A 40 -39.56 49.76 -49.08
C ALA A 40 -40.78 48.81 -48.99
N VAL A 41 -41.92 49.26 -48.48
CA VAL A 41 -43.14 48.43 -48.35
C VAL A 41 -43.66 47.99 -49.73
N ARG A 42 -43.53 48.85 -50.76
CA ARG A 42 -43.88 48.47 -52.15
C ARG A 42 -42.91 47.44 -52.71
N ALA A 43 -41.61 47.57 -52.44
CA ALA A 43 -40.60 46.62 -52.89
C ALA A 43 -40.79 45.21 -52.29
N PHE A 44 -41.30 45.11 -51.04
CA PHE A 44 -41.62 43.83 -50.41
C PHE A 44 -42.99 43.25 -50.85
N ALA A 45 -43.89 44.04 -51.41
CA ALA A 45 -45.18 43.56 -51.94
C ALA A 45 -45.00 42.67 -53.19
N ASP A 46 -43.88 42.85 -53.91
CA ASP A 46 -43.50 42.07 -55.09
C ASP A 46 -42.58 40.87 -54.76
N ASP A 47 -42.17 40.68 -53.49
CA ASP A 47 -41.30 39.58 -53.06
C ASP A 47 -42.11 38.26 -52.94
N PRO A 48 -41.72 37.18 -53.64
CA PRO A 48 -42.40 35.87 -53.59
C PRO A 48 -42.55 35.29 -52.18
N LEU A 49 -41.65 35.61 -51.25
CA LEU A 49 -41.64 35.11 -49.87
C LEU A 49 -42.57 35.89 -48.92
N ALA A 50 -42.96 37.12 -49.30
CA ALA A 50 -43.85 37.99 -48.51
C ALA A 50 -45.28 38.06 -49.08
N ARG A 51 -45.47 37.65 -50.35
CA ARG A 51 -46.76 37.69 -51.07
C ARG A 51 -47.85 36.93 -50.30
N ASN A 52 -48.99 37.59 -50.07
CA ASN A 52 -50.19 37.06 -49.40
C ASN A 52 -50.05 36.67 -47.91
N ARG A 53 -49.02 37.15 -47.18
CA ARG A 53 -48.89 36.93 -45.72
C ARG A 53 -48.85 38.25 -44.94
N PRO A 54 -49.57 38.38 -43.82
CA PRO A 54 -49.48 39.56 -42.95
C PRO A 54 -48.08 39.70 -42.36
N ILE A 55 -47.68 40.93 -42.02
CA ILE A 55 -46.31 41.25 -41.56
C ILE A 55 -45.97 40.46 -40.29
N THR A 56 -46.96 40.21 -39.43
CA THR A 56 -46.84 39.35 -38.25
C THR A 56 -46.40 37.91 -38.52
N GLN A 57 -46.57 37.40 -39.74
CA GLN A 57 -46.19 36.04 -40.12
C GLN A 57 -44.82 35.95 -40.81
N TRP A 58 -44.18 37.09 -41.10
CA TRP A 58 -42.89 37.15 -41.79
C TRP A 58 -41.76 36.55 -40.94
N ASP A 59 -40.71 36.04 -41.59
CA ASP A 59 -39.55 35.52 -40.87
C ASP A 59 -38.68 36.65 -40.28
N ALA A 60 -37.76 36.30 -39.39
CA ALA A 60 -36.91 37.30 -38.73
C ALA A 60 -36.06 38.12 -39.72
N ALA A 61 -35.66 37.57 -40.88
CA ALA A 61 -34.89 38.35 -41.85
C ALA A 61 -35.73 39.37 -42.60
N LEU A 62 -36.92 39.01 -43.05
CA LEU A 62 -37.81 39.95 -43.74
C LEU A 62 -38.17 41.11 -42.81
N LEU A 63 -38.47 40.83 -41.53
CA LEU A 63 -38.73 41.84 -40.51
C LEU A 63 -37.53 42.77 -40.30
N LEU A 64 -36.33 42.22 -40.07
CA LEU A 64 -35.12 43.02 -39.86
C LEU A 64 -34.69 43.81 -41.11
N LYS A 65 -34.92 43.26 -42.31
CA LYS A 65 -34.62 43.94 -43.58
C LYS A 65 -35.60 45.10 -43.81
N LEU A 66 -36.89 44.90 -43.57
CA LEU A 66 -37.89 45.96 -43.64
C LEU A 66 -37.59 47.07 -42.63
N MET A 67 -37.27 46.72 -41.38
CA MET A 67 -36.87 47.70 -40.37
C MET A 67 -35.64 48.50 -40.79
N TRP A 68 -34.65 47.84 -41.42
CA TRP A 68 -33.44 48.50 -41.90
C TRP A 68 -33.70 49.48 -43.05
N GLU A 69 -34.50 49.08 -44.03
CA GLU A 69 -34.77 49.87 -45.24
C GLU A 69 -35.75 51.02 -44.97
N ALA A 70 -36.79 50.79 -44.16
CA ALA A 70 -37.76 51.81 -43.77
C ALA A 70 -37.37 52.58 -42.50
N TRP A 71 -36.10 52.51 -42.06
CA TRP A 71 -35.67 53.07 -40.77
C TRP A 71 -35.94 54.57 -40.65
N ASN A 72 -35.53 55.35 -41.65
CA ASN A 72 -35.63 56.82 -41.60
C ASN A 72 -37.08 57.32 -41.74
N GLU A 73 -37.91 56.55 -42.42
CA GLU A 73 -39.28 56.92 -42.78
C GLU A 73 -40.27 56.53 -41.67
N VAL A 74 -40.04 55.38 -41.02
CA VAL A 74 -40.99 54.75 -40.09
C VAL A 74 -40.40 54.63 -38.69
N PHE A 75 -39.30 53.88 -38.55
CA PHE A 75 -38.82 53.42 -37.23
C PHE A 75 -38.01 54.46 -36.45
N ARG A 76 -37.44 55.49 -37.09
CA ARG A 76 -36.68 56.57 -36.42
C ARG A 76 -37.51 57.39 -35.44
N ASN A 77 -38.84 57.38 -35.60
CA ASN A 77 -39.75 58.12 -34.73
C ASN A 77 -39.93 57.43 -33.36
N THR A 78 -39.73 56.11 -33.31
CA THR A 78 -39.96 55.27 -32.12
C THR A 78 -38.68 54.62 -31.59
N LEU A 79 -37.67 54.37 -32.44
CA LEU A 79 -36.40 53.74 -32.10
C LEU A 79 -35.21 54.62 -32.50
N GLY A 80 -34.15 54.63 -31.69
CA GLY A 80 -32.98 55.50 -31.85
C GLY A 80 -31.83 54.88 -32.67
N PRO A 81 -30.71 55.62 -32.84
CA PRO A 81 -29.55 55.12 -33.58
C PRO A 81 -28.92 53.84 -33.00
N ALA A 82 -29.05 53.62 -31.69
CA ALA A 82 -28.53 52.43 -31.01
C ALA A 82 -29.28 51.17 -31.44
N GLU A 83 -30.62 51.23 -31.50
CA GLU A 83 -31.48 50.13 -31.94
C GLU A 83 -31.26 49.81 -33.42
N ARG A 84 -30.95 50.83 -34.25
CA ARG A 84 -30.54 50.60 -35.65
C ARG A 84 -29.28 49.73 -35.72
N GLY A 85 -28.30 50.02 -34.86
CA GLY A 85 -27.09 49.22 -34.73
C GLY A 85 -27.39 47.76 -34.37
N LEU A 86 -28.29 47.54 -33.40
CA LEU A 86 -28.72 46.19 -33.00
C LEU A 86 -29.40 45.44 -34.15
N VAL A 87 -30.26 46.09 -34.94
CA VAL A 87 -30.87 45.47 -36.14
C VAL A 87 -29.79 45.02 -37.13
N GLY A 88 -28.75 45.83 -37.36
CA GLY A 88 -27.63 45.45 -38.23
C GLY A 88 -26.85 44.26 -37.71
N GLU A 89 -26.55 44.24 -36.41
CA GLU A 89 -25.82 43.16 -35.73
C GLU A 89 -26.59 41.83 -35.76
N ILE A 90 -27.89 41.86 -35.46
CA ILE A 90 -28.75 40.66 -35.47
C ILE A 90 -28.89 40.11 -36.90
N ARG A 91 -28.95 40.96 -37.94
CA ARG A 91 -28.91 40.50 -39.34
C ARG A 91 -27.61 39.73 -39.63
N GLY A 92 -26.49 40.20 -39.11
CA GLY A 92 -25.20 39.51 -39.21
C GLY A 92 -25.25 38.11 -38.57
N HIS A 93 -25.71 38.02 -37.31
CA HIS A 93 -25.84 36.74 -36.61
C HIS A 93 -26.83 35.78 -37.31
N ARG A 94 -27.97 36.27 -37.78
CA ARG A 94 -28.94 35.45 -38.52
C ARG A 94 -28.36 34.92 -39.83
N ASN A 95 -27.61 35.73 -40.58
CA ASN A 95 -26.99 35.28 -41.82
C ASN A 95 -25.96 34.17 -41.58
N LYS A 96 -25.08 34.34 -40.58
CA LYS A 96 -24.13 33.28 -40.18
C LYS A 96 -24.83 31.99 -39.78
N TRP A 97 -25.93 32.09 -39.02
CA TRP A 97 -26.76 30.94 -38.64
C TRP A 97 -27.38 30.25 -39.86
N ALA A 98 -27.89 31.01 -40.83
CA ALA A 98 -28.47 30.45 -42.06
C ALA A 98 -27.43 29.74 -42.95
N HIS A 99 -26.16 30.15 -42.90
CA HIS A 99 -25.05 29.49 -43.59
C HIS A 99 -24.42 28.33 -42.81
N GLN A 100 -25.02 27.92 -41.69
CA GLN A 100 -24.52 26.85 -40.80
C GLN A 100 -23.10 27.09 -40.27
N GLU A 101 -22.70 28.36 -40.14
CA GLU A 101 -21.40 28.69 -39.53
C GLU A 101 -21.39 28.30 -38.03
N PRO A 102 -20.22 27.91 -37.48
CA PRO A 102 -20.09 27.57 -36.07
C PRO A 102 -20.21 28.82 -35.18
N PHE A 103 -20.93 28.70 -34.06
CA PHE A 103 -21.06 29.76 -33.04
C PHE A 103 -20.35 29.39 -31.75
N SER A 104 -19.42 30.26 -31.31
CA SER A 104 -18.84 30.15 -29.97
C SER A 104 -19.85 30.51 -28.87
N GLY A 105 -19.53 30.18 -27.61
CA GLY A 105 -20.35 30.59 -26.46
C GLY A 105 -20.48 32.12 -26.37
N ASP A 106 -19.39 32.85 -26.62
CA ASP A 106 -19.35 34.31 -26.57
C ASP A 106 -20.14 34.94 -27.73
N ASP A 107 -20.03 34.38 -28.94
CA ASP A 107 -20.82 34.83 -30.10
C ASP A 107 -22.32 34.63 -29.86
N THR A 108 -22.68 33.53 -29.20
CA THR A 108 -24.07 33.21 -28.85
C THR A 108 -24.59 34.12 -27.74
N ASP A 109 -23.78 34.42 -26.70
CA ASP A 109 -24.15 35.39 -25.65
C ASP A 109 -24.38 36.78 -26.24
N ARG A 110 -23.51 37.20 -27.17
CA ARG A 110 -23.63 38.49 -27.86
C ARG A 110 -24.89 38.57 -28.72
N ALA A 111 -25.18 37.52 -29.49
CA ALA A 111 -26.39 37.46 -30.31
C ALA A 111 -27.67 37.51 -29.45
N LEU A 112 -27.71 36.77 -28.33
CA LEU A 112 -28.84 36.79 -27.39
C LEU A 112 -29.00 38.14 -26.70
N ASP A 113 -27.89 38.82 -26.34
CA ASP A 113 -27.94 40.18 -25.78
C ASP A 113 -28.55 41.18 -26.76
N SER A 114 -28.10 41.15 -28.02
CA SER A 114 -28.58 42.06 -29.05
C SER A 114 -30.06 41.84 -29.36
N ILE A 115 -30.51 40.59 -29.43
CA ILE A 115 -31.93 40.21 -29.59
C ILE A 115 -32.77 40.68 -28.38
N ALA A 116 -32.33 40.41 -27.16
CA ALA A 116 -33.07 40.79 -25.95
C ALA A 116 -33.21 42.31 -25.83
N ARG A 117 -32.16 43.09 -26.12
CA ARG A 117 -32.19 44.55 -26.09
C ARG A 117 -33.13 45.13 -27.14
N LEU A 118 -33.12 44.59 -28.36
CA LEU A 118 -34.04 45.04 -29.42
C LEU A 118 -35.50 44.72 -29.06
N LEU A 119 -35.78 43.53 -28.52
CA LEU A 119 -37.12 43.16 -28.05
C LEU A 119 -37.58 44.02 -26.88
N THR A 120 -36.68 44.39 -25.98
CA THR A 120 -36.96 45.31 -24.87
C THR A 120 -37.31 46.71 -25.38
N ALA A 121 -36.57 47.21 -26.38
CA ALA A 121 -36.81 48.52 -26.97
C ALA A 121 -38.20 48.64 -27.63
N VAL A 122 -38.76 47.53 -28.13
CA VAL A 122 -40.12 47.48 -28.67
C VAL A 122 -41.18 47.04 -27.64
N SER A 123 -40.80 46.88 -26.37
CA SER A 123 -41.66 46.41 -25.27
C SER A 123 -42.31 45.03 -25.52
N ALA A 124 -41.58 44.11 -26.15
CA ALA A 124 -42.02 42.74 -26.41
C ALA A 124 -41.72 41.81 -25.22
N SER A 125 -42.72 41.05 -24.75
CA SER A 125 -42.58 40.13 -23.60
C SER A 125 -41.61 38.96 -23.86
N GLN A 126 -41.31 38.68 -25.13
CA GLN A 126 -40.33 37.69 -25.55
C GLN A 126 -38.89 38.05 -25.11
N ALA A 127 -38.63 39.32 -24.76
CA ALA A 127 -37.35 39.75 -24.22
C ALA A 127 -36.96 38.98 -22.94
N ASP A 128 -37.94 38.66 -22.08
CA ASP A 128 -37.71 37.95 -20.81
C ASP A 128 -37.27 36.49 -21.02
N GLU A 129 -37.78 35.83 -22.05
CA GLU A 129 -37.41 34.46 -22.39
C GLU A 129 -36.01 34.40 -23.01
N VAL A 130 -35.68 35.35 -23.88
CA VAL A 130 -34.31 35.49 -24.42
C VAL A 130 -33.32 35.84 -23.29
N GLY A 131 -33.73 36.70 -22.35
CA GLY A 131 -32.96 37.02 -21.15
C GLY A 131 -32.66 35.79 -20.28
N ARG A 132 -33.64 34.90 -20.08
CA ARG A 132 -33.44 33.63 -19.37
C ARG A 132 -32.46 32.70 -20.09
N MET A 133 -32.61 32.51 -21.40
CA MET A 133 -31.68 31.70 -22.20
C MET A 133 -30.25 32.22 -22.15
N LYS A 134 -30.08 33.55 -22.13
CA LYS A 134 -28.78 34.20 -21.97
C LYS A 134 -28.16 33.93 -20.60
N MET A 135 -28.94 34.03 -19.52
CA MET A 135 -28.45 33.73 -18.16
C MET A 135 -28.04 32.25 -18.01
N GLU A 136 -28.80 31.33 -18.58
CA GLU A 136 -28.45 29.90 -18.62
C GLU A 136 -27.15 29.64 -19.39
N LEU A 137 -26.99 30.28 -20.55
CA LEU A 137 -25.76 30.19 -21.33
C LEU A 137 -24.55 30.74 -20.56
N ARG A 138 -24.69 31.91 -19.92
CA ARG A 138 -23.61 32.49 -19.09
C ARG A 138 -23.23 31.58 -17.94
N ARG A 139 -24.20 30.96 -17.27
CA ARG A 139 -23.92 29.99 -16.21
C ARG A 139 -23.11 28.81 -16.74
N LEU A 140 -23.45 28.28 -17.92
CA LEU A 140 -22.68 27.21 -18.55
C LEU A 140 -21.26 27.66 -18.93
N ILE A 141 -21.11 28.85 -19.51
CA ILE A 141 -19.79 29.44 -19.82
C ILE A 141 -18.97 29.62 -18.55
N PHE A 142 -19.55 30.12 -17.45
CA PHE A 142 -18.86 30.27 -16.17
C PHE A 142 -18.53 28.92 -15.52
N GLU A 143 -19.40 27.91 -15.60
CA GLU A 143 -19.10 26.56 -15.12
C GLU A 143 -18.00 25.87 -15.94
N GLU A 144 -17.93 26.15 -17.24
CA GLU A 144 -16.88 25.67 -18.15
C GLU A 144 -15.56 26.40 -17.93
N GLN A 145 -15.60 27.73 -17.76
CA GLN A 145 -14.45 28.55 -17.37
C GLN A 145 -13.95 28.19 -15.97
N ALA A 146 -14.83 27.99 -14.99
CA ALA A 146 -14.44 27.55 -13.65
C ALA A 146 -13.87 26.13 -13.64
N ARG A 147 -14.37 25.23 -14.52
CA ARG A 147 -13.75 23.91 -14.75
C ARG A 147 -12.38 24.04 -15.43
N SER A 148 -12.23 24.96 -16.38
CA SER A 148 -10.95 25.25 -17.06
C SER A 148 -9.93 25.89 -16.10
N GLU A 149 -10.36 26.86 -15.28
CA GLU A 149 -9.57 27.52 -14.23
C GLU A 149 -9.19 26.54 -13.11
N ARG A 150 -10.11 25.67 -12.65
CA ARG A 150 -9.77 24.59 -11.70
C ARG A 150 -8.80 23.57 -12.31
N ARG A 151 -8.88 23.30 -13.61
CA ARG A 151 -7.87 22.49 -14.34
C ARG A 151 -6.53 23.22 -14.46
N LYS A 152 -6.52 24.55 -14.66
CA LYS A 152 -5.29 25.37 -14.74
C LYS A 152 -4.61 25.51 -13.37
N GLY A 153 -5.37 25.70 -12.30
CA GLY A 153 -4.83 25.82 -10.93
C GLY A 153 -4.31 24.51 -10.33
N ALA A 154 -4.77 23.36 -10.83
CA ALA A 154 -4.33 22.03 -10.38
C ALA A 154 -3.37 21.32 -11.36
N GLY A 155 -3.18 21.85 -12.57
CA GLY A 155 -2.63 21.13 -13.71
C GLY A 155 -1.58 21.88 -14.53
N THR A 156 -0.78 22.77 -13.93
CA THR A 156 0.46 23.22 -14.58
C THR A 156 1.36 22.01 -14.83
N ALA A 157 1.94 21.91 -16.03
CA ALA A 157 2.97 20.92 -16.30
C ALA A 157 4.08 21.04 -15.24
N ILE A 158 4.70 19.92 -14.85
CA ILE A 158 5.78 19.95 -13.87
C ILE A 158 6.98 20.65 -14.53
N GLU A 159 7.24 21.90 -14.17
CA GLU A 159 8.36 22.68 -14.70
C GLU A 159 9.58 22.58 -13.76
N SER A 160 10.77 22.37 -14.32
CA SER A 160 12.01 22.62 -13.58
C SER A 160 12.38 24.10 -13.65
N GLN A 161 12.54 24.78 -12.51
CA GLN A 161 13.00 26.17 -12.49
C GLN A 161 14.48 26.34 -12.91
N VAL A 162 15.24 25.25 -13.03
CA VAL A 162 16.70 25.29 -13.29
C VAL A 162 17.04 25.11 -14.77
N THR A 163 16.11 24.65 -15.61
CA THR A 163 16.36 24.42 -17.04
C THR A 163 16.40 25.68 -17.90
N GLY A 164 16.40 26.89 -17.30
CA GLY A 164 16.47 28.16 -18.02
C GLY A 164 17.68 28.34 -18.96
N SER A 165 18.67 27.43 -18.92
CA SER A 165 19.80 27.39 -19.85
C SER A 165 19.59 26.51 -21.10
N LEU A 166 18.57 25.65 -21.13
CA LEU A 166 18.27 24.75 -22.24
C LEU A 166 16.96 25.12 -22.91
N THR A 167 16.95 25.08 -24.24
CA THR A 167 15.73 25.35 -25.02
C THR A 167 14.68 24.27 -24.74
N PRO A 168 13.43 24.65 -24.39
CA PRO A 168 12.34 23.70 -24.22
C PRO A 168 12.08 22.89 -25.50
N TRP A 169 11.71 21.62 -25.38
CA TRP A 169 11.51 20.76 -26.56
C TRP A 169 10.46 21.33 -27.51
N ARG A 170 9.42 21.97 -26.95
CA ARG A 170 8.31 22.56 -27.72
C ARG A 170 8.71 23.74 -28.61
N GLU A 171 9.84 24.38 -28.32
CA GLU A 171 10.42 25.44 -29.15
C GLU A 171 11.35 24.87 -30.24
N VAL A 172 11.79 23.61 -30.09
CA VAL A 172 12.70 22.94 -31.02
C VAL A 172 11.93 22.11 -32.05
N VAL A 173 10.90 21.38 -31.64
CA VAL A 173 10.15 20.46 -32.50
C VAL A 173 8.65 20.55 -32.21
N ALA A 174 7.86 20.68 -33.27
CA ALA A 174 6.41 20.73 -33.20
C ALA A 174 5.82 19.32 -33.38
N PRO A 175 4.80 18.94 -32.60
CA PRO A 175 3.99 17.77 -32.93
C PRO A 175 3.20 18.00 -34.22
N HIS A 176 2.87 16.92 -34.95
CA HIS A 176 1.97 17.03 -36.11
C HIS A 176 0.61 17.62 -35.71
N LYS A 177 -0.09 18.25 -36.65
CA LYS A 177 -1.35 18.99 -36.38
C LYS A 177 -2.46 18.13 -35.77
N ASP A 178 -2.55 16.88 -36.16
CA ASP A 178 -3.47 15.86 -35.62
C ASP A 178 -3.21 15.60 -34.12
N VAL A 179 -1.94 15.40 -33.74
CA VAL A 179 -1.51 15.23 -32.34
C VAL A 179 -1.67 16.54 -31.56
N ALA A 180 -1.22 17.66 -32.11
CA ALA A 180 -1.29 18.98 -31.46
C ALA A 180 -2.74 19.39 -31.13
N SER A 181 -3.69 19.09 -32.03
CA SER A 181 -5.11 19.44 -31.87
C SER A 181 -5.92 18.43 -31.03
N GLY A 182 -5.31 17.32 -30.60
CA GLY A 182 -5.98 16.27 -29.84
C GLY A 182 -6.95 15.43 -30.67
N ARG A 183 -6.96 15.60 -32.00
CA ARG A 183 -7.79 14.85 -32.94
C ARG A 183 -6.99 13.67 -33.48
N TYR A 184 -6.55 12.79 -32.60
CA TYR A 184 -5.89 11.53 -32.97
C TYR A 184 -6.87 10.39 -32.69
N GLN A 185 -7.52 9.86 -33.73
CA GLN A 185 -8.49 8.77 -33.58
C GLN A 185 -7.79 7.40 -33.64
N GLN A 186 -8.36 6.40 -32.95
CA GLN A 186 -7.83 5.03 -32.97
C GLN A 186 -7.71 4.45 -34.39
N ALA A 187 -8.58 4.88 -35.31
CA ALA A 187 -8.54 4.47 -36.71
C ALA A 187 -7.37 5.08 -37.49
N GLU A 188 -6.89 6.27 -37.11
CA GLU A 188 -5.79 6.96 -37.81
C GLU A 188 -4.44 6.26 -37.59
N PHE A 189 -4.24 5.52 -36.51
CA PHE A 189 -3.00 4.72 -36.34
C PHE A 189 -3.11 3.29 -36.86
N ALA A 190 -4.23 2.92 -37.48
CA ALA A 190 -4.43 1.62 -38.09
C ALA A 190 -4.30 1.74 -39.60
N ALA A 191 -3.18 1.26 -40.15
CA ALA A 191 -3.04 1.05 -41.57
C ALA A 191 -4.07 0.01 -42.05
N ASP A 192 -4.92 0.36 -43.02
CA ASP A 192 -5.83 -0.57 -43.71
C ASP A 192 -5.48 -0.60 -45.21
N LEU A 193 -4.82 -1.69 -45.63
CA LEU A 193 -4.40 -1.89 -47.02
C LEU A 193 -5.60 -1.91 -47.99
N TRP A 194 -6.77 -2.39 -47.54
CA TRP A 194 -7.96 -2.44 -48.37
C TRP A 194 -8.52 -1.05 -48.65
N GLN A 195 -8.60 -0.18 -47.63
CA GLN A 195 -9.05 1.21 -47.82
C GLN A 195 -8.14 1.95 -48.80
N VAL A 196 -6.81 1.82 -48.64
CA VAL A 196 -5.84 2.45 -49.55
C VAL A 196 -5.99 1.91 -50.97
N HIS A 197 -6.22 0.60 -51.14
CA HIS A 197 -6.48 -0.01 -52.44
C HIS A 197 -7.74 0.57 -53.11
N LEU A 198 -8.81 0.85 -52.35
CA LEU A 198 -10.04 1.48 -52.84
C LEU A 198 -9.92 3.00 -53.07
N GLY A 199 -8.79 3.62 -52.68
CA GLY A 199 -8.62 5.08 -52.72
C GLY A 199 -9.34 5.83 -51.58
N GLU A 200 -9.76 5.10 -50.55
CA GLU A 200 -10.39 5.58 -49.33
C GLU A 200 -9.35 5.74 -48.20
N GLY A 201 -9.75 6.33 -47.06
CA GLY A 201 -8.88 6.49 -45.88
C GLY A 201 -8.17 7.85 -45.80
N SER A 202 -7.30 8.00 -44.79
CA SER A 202 -6.59 9.25 -44.52
C SER A 202 -5.42 9.49 -45.50
N ASP A 203 -5.13 10.76 -45.79
CA ASP A 203 -4.08 11.12 -46.76
C ASP A 203 -2.69 10.62 -46.34
N GLU A 204 -2.43 10.42 -45.04
CA GLU A 204 -1.15 9.91 -44.55
C GLU A 204 -0.85 8.46 -44.95
N TYR A 205 -1.87 7.64 -45.25
CA TYR A 205 -1.68 6.30 -45.83
C TYR A 205 -1.98 6.24 -47.31
N ARG A 206 -2.80 7.15 -47.83
CA ARG A 206 -3.20 7.12 -49.25
C ARG A 206 -2.18 7.80 -50.16
N ASN A 207 -1.60 8.92 -49.73
CA ASN A 207 -0.62 9.66 -50.52
C ASN A 207 0.79 9.04 -50.32
N PRO A 208 1.45 8.56 -51.41
CA PRO A 208 2.76 7.92 -51.31
C PRO A 208 3.83 8.80 -50.67
N ALA A 209 3.92 10.09 -51.04
CA ALA A 209 4.94 11.00 -50.52
C ALA A 209 4.74 11.29 -49.02
N GLU A 210 3.49 11.50 -48.59
CA GLU A 210 3.16 11.69 -47.16
C GLU A 210 3.41 10.43 -46.34
N PHE A 211 3.08 9.25 -46.90
CA PHE A 211 3.35 7.96 -46.26
C PHE A 211 4.84 7.78 -45.98
N PHE A 212 5.71 7.95 -46.99
CA PHE A 212 7.16 7.81 -46.82
C PHE A 212 7.76 8.92 -45.94
N ARG A 213 7.18 10.12 -45.92
CA ARG A 213 7.59 11.20 -45.01
C ARG A 213 7.38 10.84 -43.54
N ARG A 214 6.27 10.17 -43.21
CA ARG A 214 5.93 9.72 -41.84
C ARG A 214 6.50 8.34 -41.49
N THR A 215 7.01 7.62 -42.48
CA THR A 215 7.58 6.28 -42.30
C THR A 215 9.07 6.37 -41.96
N TYR A 216 9.50 5.65 -40.92
CA TYR A 216 10.92 5.40 -40.69
C TYR A 216 11.32 4.13 -41.45
N LEU A 217 12.31 4.25 -42.33
CA LEU A 217 12.82 3.12 -43.10
C LEU A 217 13.77 2.32 -42.23
N THR A 218 13.23 1.31 -41.54
CA THR A 218 14.01 0.33 -40.77
C THR A 218 14.90 -0.48 -41.71
N GLU A 219 15.98 -1.08 -41.19
CA GLU A 219 16.86 -1.94 -41.98
C GLU A 219 16.10 -3.12 -42.62
N SER A 220 15.14 -3.69 -41.89
CA SER A 220 14.28 -4.74 -42.41
C SER A 220 13.34 -4.26 -43.52
N LEU A 221 12.80 -3.04 -43.42
CA LEU A 221 11.96 -2.46 -44.46
C LEU A 221 12.79 -2.05 -45.69
N LYS A 222 13.99 -1.49 -45.50
CA LYS A 222 14.94 -1.20 -46.58
C LYS A 222 15.28 -2.47 -47.36
N THR A 223 15.59 -3.55 -46.65
CA THR A 223 15.90 -4.85 -47.26
C THR A 223 14.70 -5.39 -48.05
N LEU A 224 13.49 -5.28 -47.50
CA LEU A 224 12.25 -5.67 -48.18
C LEU A 224 12.01 -4.86 -49.47
N LEU A 225 12.12 -3.53 -49.40
CA LEU A 225 11.94 -2.63 -50.54
C LEU A 225 13.02 -2.86 -51.60
N LYS A 226 14.27 -3.08 -51.20
CA LYS A 226 15.39 -3.44 -52.07
C LYS A 226 15.12 -4.74 -52.81
N GLY A 227 14.75 -5.79 -52.08
CA GLY A 227 14.41 -7.10 -52.65
C GLY A 227 13.24 -7.00 -53.64
N ALA A 228 12.22 -6.20 -53.31
CA ALA A 228 11.09 -5.96 -54.20
C ALA A 228 11.48 -5.23 -55.48
N ALA A 229 12.31 -4.19 -55.37
CA ALA A 229 12.82 -3.46 -56.53
C ALA A 229 13.62 -4.39 -57.46
N LEU A 230 14.51 -5.22 -56.91
CA LEU A 230 15.29 -6.22 -57.67
C LEU A 230 14.37 -7.22 -58.38
N ARG A 231 13.37 -7.74 -57.67
CA ARG A 231 12.44 -8.76 -58.18
C ARG A 231 11.59 -8.24 -59.32
N LEU A 232 11.00 -7.07 -59.15
CA LEU A 232 10.14 -6.46 -60.16
C LEU A 232 10.93 -5.98 -61.38
N SER A 233 12.20 -5.61 -61.19
CA SER A 233 13.11 -5.22 -62.28
C SER A 233 13.77 -6.43 -62.98
N GLY A 234 13.56 -7.66 -62.48
CA GLY A 234 14.13 -8.89 -63.05
C GLY A 234 15.62 -9.09 -62.80
N GLN A 235 16.18 -8.41 -61.78
CA GLN A 235 17.61 -8.42 -61.45
C GLN A 235 17.95 -9.31 -60.24
N GLY A 236 17.03 -10.18 -59.81
CA GLY A 236 17.18 -11.03 -58.63
C GLY A 236 16.10 -10.75 -57.58
N GLY A 237 16.33 -11.09 -56.31
CA GLY A 237 15.35 -10.88 -55.23
C GLY A 237 14.36 -12.04 -55.04
N ASP A 238 13.82 -12.13 -53.83
CA ASP A 238 12.98 -13.26 -53.44
C ASP A 238 11.59 -13.18 -54.09
N PRO A 239 11.06 -14.31 -54.62
CA PRO A 239 9.77 -14.33 -55.29
C PRO A 239 8.58 -14.35 -54.33
N VAL A 240 8.78 -14.91 -53.14
CA VAL A 240 7.76 -15.08 -52.10
C VAL A 240 8.35 -14.61 -50.78
N VAL A 241 7.70 -13.63 -50.15
CA VAL A 241 8.12 -13.07 -48.85
C VAL A 241 7.00 -13.25 -47.85
N GLN A 242 7.31 -13.90 -46.74
CA GLN A 242 6.40 -13.97 -45.60
C GLN A 242 6.75 -12.86 -44.60
N LEU A 243 5.78 -11.97 -44.37
CA LEU A 243 5.86 -11.00 -43.28
C LEU A 243 5.45 -11.69 -41.98
N GLN A 244 6.45 -12.07 -41.19
CA GLN A 244 6.26 -12.46 -39.80
C GLN A 244 6.52 -11.24 -38.92
N THR A 245 5.57 -10.87 -38.06
CA THR A 245 5.82 -9.88 -37.01
C THR A 245 5.49 -10.51 -35.69
N ASN A 246 6.48 -10.54 -34.80
CA ASN A 246 6.26 -10.89 -33.39
C ASN A 246 5.38 -9.85 -32.68
N PHE A 247 5.23 -8.64 -33.26
CA PHE A 247 4.60 -7.50 -32.60
C PHE A 247 3.69 -6.73 -33.56
N GLY A 248 2.46 -6.48 -33.10
CA GLY A 248 1.43 -5.78 -33.86
C GLY A 248 1.89 -4.44 -34.43
N GLY A 249 1.44 -4.17 -35.67
CA GLY A 249 1.53 -2.87 -36.35
C GLY A 249 2.47 -2.78 -37.56
N GLY A 250 3.22 -3.83 -37.90
CA GLY A 250 4.22 -3.76 -38.99
C GLY A 250 3.82 -4.33 -40.35
N LYS A 251 3.01 -5.40 -40.41
CA LYS A 251 2.77 -6.17 -41.65
C LYS A 251 2.04 -5.36 -42.72
N THR A 252 0.86 -4.85 -42.38
CA THR A 252 0.05 -4.01 -43.27
C THR A 252 0.80 -2.72 -43.64
N HIS A 253 1.62 -2.18 -42.74
CA HIS A 253 2.45 -1.00 -43.03
C HIS A 253 3.57 -1.30 -44.04
N SER A 254 4.29 -2.42 -43.89
CA SER A 254 5.29 -2.89 -44.86
C SER A 254 4.65 -3.20 -46.22
N MET A 255 3.45 -3.79 -46.24
CA MET A 255 2.67 -4.01 -47.46
C MET A 255 2.28 -2.69 -48.13
N LEU A 256 1.88 -1.67 -47.36
CA LEU A 256 1.62 -0.33 -47.90
C LEU A 256 2.87 0.32 -48.47
N ALA A 257 4.02 0.16 -47.82
CA ALA A 257 5.30 0.66 -48.34
C ALA A 257 5.62 0.05 -49.71
N LEU A 258 5.41 -1.27 -49.87
CA LEU A 258 5.54 -1.96 -51.15
C LEU A 258 4.50 -1.48 -52.17
N TYR A 259 3.24 -1.34 -51.76
CA TYR A 259 2.15 -0.85 -52.60
C TYR A 259 2.42 0.55 -53.16
N HIS A 260 3.02 1.42 -52.34
CA HIS A 260 3.39 2.79 -52.71
C HIS A 260 4.68 2.89 -53.50
N LEU A 261 5.66 2.03 -53.24
CA LEU A 261 6.90 1.94 -54.03
C LEU A 261 6.60 1.78 -55.52
N VAL A 262 5.56 1.02 -55.86
CA VAL A 262 5.16 0.73 -57.25
C VAL A 262 3.87 1.46 -57.67
N SER A 263 3.54 2.56 -56.98
CA SER A 263 2.36 3.38 -57.28
C SER A 263 2.44 4.18 -58.58
N GLY A 264 3.64 4.29 -59.16
CA GLY A 264 3.95 5.18 -60.29
C GLY A 264 4.43 6.57 -59.86
N THR A 265 4.51 6.84 -58.55
CA THR A 265 5.13 8.07 -58.03
C THR A 265 6.64 8.04 -58.26
N PRO A 266 7.27 9.14 -58.73
CA PRO A 266 8.72 9.19 -58.91
C PRO A 266 9.46 8.86 -57.61
N PRO A 267 10.52 8.02 -57.64
CA PRO A 267 11.28 7.66 -56.44
C PRO A 267 11.83 8.87 -55.67
N GLY A 268 12.17 9.96 -56.37
CA GLY A 268 12.68 11.20 -55.76
C GLY A 268 11.67 11.94 -54.86
N ASP A 269 10.37 11.67 -55.03
CA ASP A 269 9.32 12.22 -54.16
C ASP A 269 9.08 11.32 -52.94
N LEU A 270 9.66 10.11 -52.91
CA LEU A 270 9.54 9.13 -51.84
C LEU A 270 10.79 9.18 -50.96
N LEU A 271 10.70 9.90 -49.84
CA LEU A 271 11.82 10.16 -48.95
C LEU A 271 12.56 8.87 -48.54
N GLY A 272 13.85 8.77 -48.92
CA GLY A 272 14.74 7.65 -48.59
C GLY A 272 14.71 6.47 -49.57
N VAL A 273 13.78 6.44 -50.53
CA VAL A 273 13.73 5.39 -51.57
C VAL A 273 14.87 5.52 -52.56
N ASP A 274 15.31 6.75 -52.90
CA ASP A 274 16.46 6.97 -53.80
C ASP A 274 17.73 6.27 -53.32
N ALA A 275 18.00 6.32 -52.01
CA ALA A 275 19.16 5.64 -51.42
C ALA A 275 19.04 4.12 -51.57
N ILE A 276 17.84 3.55 -51.35
CA ILE A 276 17.58 2.12 -51.52
C ILE A 276 17.78 1.69 -52.98
N LEU A 277 17.29 2.48 -53.94
CA LEU A 277 17.45 2.18 -55.37
C LEU A 277 18.91 2.30 -55.82
N ALA A 278 19.65 3.29 -55.31
CA ALA A 278 21.08 3.43 -55.55
C ALA A 278 21.86 2.22 -55.01
N GLU A 279 21.57 1.77 -53.78
CA GLU A 279 22.17 0.56 -53.19
C GLU A 279 21.77 -0.74 -53.90
N ALA A 280 20.64 -0.75 -54.60
CA ALA A 280 20.16 -1.86 -55.41
C ALA A 280 20.73 -1.84 -56.84
N GLU A 281 21.47 -0.79 -57.21
CA GLU A 281 21.93 -0.53 -58.60
C GLU A 281 20.76 -0.43 -59.61
N ILE A 282 19.58 -0.02 -59.14
CA ILE A 282 18.37 0.12 -59.97
C ILE A 282 18.19 1.60 -60.32
N THR A 283 18.29 1.92 -61.60
CA THR A 283 18.13 3.29 -62.09
C THR A 283 16.66 3.66 -62.37
N LYS A 284 15.81 2.68 -62.70
CA LYS A 284 14.37 2.87 -62.92
C LYS A 284 13.58 1.64 -62.49
N LEU A 285 12.49 1.88 -61.76
CA LEU A 285 11.46 0.87 -61.51
C LEU A 285 10.57 0.70 -62.75
N PRO A 286 9.90 -0.45 -62.93
CA PRO A 286 8.95 -0.64 -64.02
C PRO A 286 7.83 0.41 -63.99
N GLU A 287 7.52 1.03 -65.15
CA GLU A 287 6.55 2.12 -65.25
C GLU A 287 5.12 1.71 -64.86
N LYS A 288 4.77 0.43 -65.04
CA LYS A 288 3.47 -0.13 -64.66
C LYS A 288 3.67 -1.49 -64.01
N VAL A 289 3.31 -1.58 -62.74
CA VAL A 289 3.25 -2.84 -61.98
C VAL A 289 1.79 -3.09 -61.61
N ALA A 290 1.27 -4.26 -61.95
CA ALA A 290 -0.06 -4.68 -61.51
C ALA A 290 -0.04 -4.93 -60.00
N ARG A 291 -0.88 -4.19 -59.24
CA ARG A 291 -0.96 -4.29 -57.78
C ARG A 291 -2.22 -5.07 -57.41
N VAL A 292 -2.03 -6.33 -56.99
CA VAL A 292 -3.12 -7.19 -56.52
C VAL A 292 -3.13 -7.16 -54.99
N VAL A 293 -4.30 -6.87 -54.40
CA VAL A 293 -4.52 -6.78 -52.96
C VAL A 293 -5.66 -7.71 -52.57
N LEU A 294 -5.34 -8.71 -51.74
CA LEU A 294 -6.28 -9.70 -51.24
C LEU A 294 -6.31 -9.61 -49.71
N VAL A 295 -7.42 -9.17 -49.12
CA VAL A 295 -7.56 -9.02 -47.67
C VAL A 295 -8.63 -9.97 -47.15
N GLY A 296 -8.21 -10.95 -46.34
CA GLY A 296 -9.06 -12.09 -45.97
C GLY A 296 -10.29 -11.76 -45.13
N ASN A 297 -10.28 -10.62 -44.42
CA ASN A 297 -11.44 -10.11 -43.67
C ASN A 297 -12.43 -9.29 -44.52
N LYS A 298 -12.04 -8.93 -45.75
CA LYS A 298 -12.85 -8.07 -46.64
C LYS A 298 -13.48 -8.85 -47.78
N ILE A 299 -12.82 -9.91 -48.24
CA ILE A 299 -13.33 -10.80 -49.29
C ILE A 299 -14.14 -11.92 -48.64
N SER A 300 -15.42 -12.03 -48.99
CA SER A 300 -16.35 -13.03 -48.45
C SER A 300 -16.25 -14.35 -49.22
N PRO A 301 -15.96 -15.50 -48.57
CA PRO A 301 -15.97 -16.80 -49.25
C PRO A 301 -17.36 -17.32 -49.59
N GLY A 302 -18.40 -16.83 -48.90
CA GLY A 302 -19.78 -17.29 -49.08
C GLY A 302 -20.59 -16.55 -50.15
N ASN A 303 -20.13 -15.37 -50.58
CA ASN A 303 -20.93 -14.46 -51.41
C ASN A 303 -20.09 -13.97 -52.61
N PRO A 304 -20.52 -14.26 -53.85
CA PRO A 304 -19.85 -13.74 -55.04
C PRO A 304 -19.89 -12.20 -55.09
N SER A 305 -18.81 -11.59 -55.59
CA SER A 305 -18.73 -10.14 -55.80
C SER A 305 -18.88 -9.81 -57.29
N VAL A 306 -19.71 -8.81 -57.59
CA VAL A 306 -19.86 -8.29 -58.96
C VAL A 306 -18.96 -7.08 -59.13
N LYS A 307 -18.07 -7.15 -60.12
CA LYS A 307 -17.10 -6.10 -60.42
C LYS A 307 -17.69 -5.01 -61.32
N PRO A 308 -17.06 -3.81 -61.41
CA PRO A 308 -17.56 -2.71 -62.24
C PRO A 308 -17.73 -3.05 -63.72
N ASP A 309 -16.99 -4.04 -64.23
CA ASP A 309 -17.08 -4.54 -65.61
C ASP A 309 -18.14 -5.64 -65.81
N GLY A 310 -18.92 -5.95 -64.77
CA GLY A 310 -19.95 -7.00 -64.78
C GLY A 310 -19.42 -8.41 -64.50
N THR A 311 -18.12 -8.59 -64.28
CA THR A 311 -17.53 -9.89 -63.93
C THR A 311 -18.02 -10.33 -62.56
N VAL A 312 -18.53 -11.57 -62.44
CA VAL A 312 -18.91 -12.17 -61.16
C VAL A 312 -17.77 -13.05 -60.68
N VAL A 313 -17.13 -12.66 -59.58
CA VAL A 313 -15.99 -13.35 -58.97
C VAL A 313 -16.46 -14.07 -57.70
N ARG A 314 -16.15 -15.37 -57.58
CA ARG A 314 -16.57 -16.20 -56.43
C ARG A 314 -15.42 -16.54 -55.48
N THR A 315 -14.19 -16.59 -55.98
CA THR A 315 -13.05 -17.19 -55.29
C THR A 315 -11.88 -16.22 -55.15
N LEU A 316 -10.93 -16.54 -54.25
CA LEU A 316 -9.74 -15.73 -54.05
C LEU A 316 -8.82 -15.70 -55.29
N TRP A 317 -8.75 -16.80 -56.05
CA TRP A 317 -7.99 -16.84 -57.31
C TRP A 317 -8.70 -16.15 -58.47
N GLY A 318 -10.03 -16.17 -58.50
CA GLY A 318 -10.82 -15.34 -59.40
C GLY A 318 -10.56 -13.84 -59.15
N GLU A 319 -10.51 -13.44 -57.87
CA GLU A 319 -10.20 -12.07 -57.47
C GLU A 319 -8.79 -11.67 -57.91
N LEU A 320 -7.81 -12.54 -57.69
CA LEU A 320 -6.43 -12.35 -58.12
C LEU A 320 -6.36 -12.13 -59.63
N ALA A 321 -6.97 -13.00 -60.42
CA ALA A 321 -6.94 -12.91 -61.88
C ALA A 321 -7.61 -11.62 -62.37
N TRP A 322 -8.76 -11.26 -61.80
CA TRP A 322 -9.47 -10.02 -62.17
C TRP A 322 -8.66 -8.76 -61.82
N GLN A 323 -8.03 -8.69 -60.64
CA GLN A 323 -7.18 -7.55 -60.29
C GLN A 323 -5.90 -7.47 -61.14
N LEU A 324 -5.39 -8.62 -61.61
CA LEU A 324 -4.17 -8.67 -62.41
C LEU A 324 -4.37 -8.18 -63.86
N GLY A 325 -5.51 -8.52 -64.49
CA GLY A 325 -5.74 -8.22 -65.92
C GLY A 325 -7.20 -8.01 -66.33
N GLY A 326 -8.09 -7.74 -65.37
CA GLY A 326 -9.52 -7.51 -65.58
C GLY A 326 -10.26 -8.75 -66.10
N ALA A 327 -11.37 -8.53 -66.81
CA ALA A 327 -12.17 -9.58 -67.44
C ALA A 327 -11.36 -10.55 -68.32
N ARG A 328 -10.28 -10.08 -68.99
CA ARG A 328 -9.45 -10.92 -69.87
C ARG A 328 -8.66 -11.97 -69.09
N ALA A 329 -8.05 -11.59 -67.96
CA ALA A 329 -7.34 -12.52 -67.09
C ALA A 329 -8.32 -13.44 -66.36
N PHE A 330 -9.44 -12.91 -65.87
CA PHE A 330 -10.49 -13.71 -65.24
C PHE A 330 -11.05 -14.79 -66.17
N ALA A 331 -11.24 -14.49 -67.47
CA ALA A 331 -11.74 -15.46 -68.44
C ALA A 331 -10.90 -16.74 -68.51
N ARG A 332 -9.58 -16.68 -68.23
CA ARG A 332 -8.69 -17.85 -68.23
C ARG A 332 -8.92 -18.77 -67.03
N VAL A 333 -9.43 -18.25 -65.92
CA VAL A 333 -9.71 -19.00 -64.68
C VAL A 333 -11.21 -19.11 -64.37
N ARG A 334 -12.08 -18.68 -65.30
CA ARG A 334 -13.54 -18.61 -65.08
C ARG A 334 -14.13 -19.97 -64.70
N ALA A 335 -13.71 -21.03 -65.39
CA ALA A 335 -14.20 -22.38 -65.12
C ALA A 335 -13.77 -22.86 -63.72
N ASP A 336 -12.56 -22.49 -63.29
CA ASP A 336 -12.03 -22.81 -61.96
C ASP A 336 -12.72 -22.01 -60.85
N ASP A 337 -13.04 -20.74 -61.10
CA ASP A 337 -13.83 -19.88 -60.19
C ASP A 337 -15.28 -20.38 -60.05
N GLU A 338 -15.92 -20.75 -61.17
CA GLU A 338 -17.31 -21.28 -61.18
C GLU A 338 -17.42 -22.64 -60.48
N ARG A 339 -16.38 -23.47 -60.54
CA ARG A 339 -16.33 -24.81 -59.92
C ARG A 339 -15.69 -24.80 -58.54
N ALA A 340 -15.16 -23.66 -58.10
CA ALA A 340 -14.42 -23.51 -56.87
C ALA A 340 -13.23 -24.50 -56.75
N THR A 341 -12.49 -24.72 -57.84
CA THR A 341 -11.29 -25.58 -57.91
C THR A 341 -10.00 -24.78 -58.16
N SER A 342 -8.85 -25.24 -57.66
CA SER A 342 -7.56 -24.54 -57.83
C SER A 342 -7.11 -24.50 -59.31
N PRO A 343 -6.72 -23.33 -59.87
CA PRO A 343 -6.38 -23.15 -61.28
C PRO A 343 -4.97 -23.67 -61.69
N GLY A 344 -4.15 -24.13 -60.73
CA GLY A 344 -2.83 -24.71 -61.02
C GLY A 344 -1.85 -23.75 -61.73
N ASP A 345 -1.13 -24.26 -62.75
CA ASP A 345 -0.06 -23.53 -63.47
C ASP A 345 -0.55 -22.33 -64.31
N VAL A 346 -1.87 -22.21 -64.54
CA VAL A 346 -2.47 -21.05 -65.20
C VAL A 346 -2.11 -19.75 -64.47
N LEU A 347 -1.93 -19.80 -63.14
CA LEU A 347 -1.48 -18.66 -62.34
C LEU A 347 -0.13 -18.11 -62.81
N ARG A 348 0.83 -19.00 -63.14
CA ARG A 348 2.16 -18.62 -63.63
C ARG A 348 2.07 -17.97 -65.00
N GLU A 349 1.23 -18.48 -65.89
CA GLU A 349 1.00 -17.88 -67.21
C GLU A 349 0.42 -16.48 -67.06
N LEU A 350 -0.59 -16.30 -66.22
CA LEU A 350 -1.21 -15.00 -65.94
C LEU A 350 -0.19 -13.99 -65.39
N MET A 351 0.61 -14.38 -64.39
CA MET A 351 1.64 -13.51 -63.79
C MET A 351 2.72 -13.06 -64.80
N ASN A 352 3.03 -13.90 -65.81
CA ASN A 352 4.00 -13.55 -66.85
C ASN A 352 3.37 -12.75 -68.00
N GLU A 353 2.11 -13.00 -68.37
CA GLU A 353 1.41 -12.29 -69.44
C GLU A 353 1.01 -10.87 -69.01
N PHE A 354 0.54 -10.70 -67.77
CA PHE A 354 0.04 -9.43 -67.23
C PHE A 354 1.01 -8.76 -66.23
N GLY A 355 2.21 -9.33 -66.03
CA GLY A 355 3.25 -8.76 -65.16
C GLY A 355 4.07 -7.63 -65.83
N PRO A 356 4.91 -6.91 -65.07
CA PRO A 356 5.29 -7.15 -63.67
C PRO A 356 4.15 -7.01 -62.66
N SER A 357 4.14 -7.83 -61.61
CA SER A 357 3.06 -7.83 -60.62
C SER A 357 3.54 -7.92 -59.17
N LEU A 358 2.84 -7.20 -58.30
CA LEU A 358 2.96 -7.25 -56.85
C LEU A 358 1.65 -7.80 -56.29
N ILE A 359 1.71 -8.95 -55.64
CA ILE A 359 0.54 -9.62 -55.03
C ILE A 359 0.69 -9.55 -53.52
N LEU A 360 -0.22 -8.85 -52.85
CA LEU A 360 -0.26 -8.66 -51.41
C LEU A 360 -1.45 -9.43 -50.83
N ILE A 361 -1.19 -10.38 -49.93
CA ILE A 361 -2.23 -11.14 -49.23
C ILE A 361 -2.17 -10.83 -47.74
N ASP A 362 -3.10 -10.00 -47.27
CA ASP A 362 -3.25 -9.69 -45.85
C ASP A 362 -4.33 -10.55 -45.19
N GLU A 363 -4.13 -10.90 -43.93
CA GLU A 363 -5.09 -11.69 -43.13
C GLU A 363 -5.54 -13.02 -43.78
N TRP A 364 -4.62 -13.76 -44.42
CA TRP A 364 -4.97 -14.98 -45.17
C TRP A 364 -5.61 -16.07 -44.29
N VAL A 365 -5.13 -16.22 -43.04
CA VAL A 365 -5.71 -17.14 -42.04
C VAL A 365 -7.18 -16.82 -41.81
N ALA A 366 -7.54 -15.53 -41.78
CA ALA A 366 -8.90 -15.11 -41.51
C ALA A 366 -9.87 -15.45 -42.64
N TYR A 367 -9.41 -15.48 -43.90
CA TYR A 367 -10.18 -16.05 -45.00
C TYR A 367 -10.29 -17.57 -44.87
N ALA A 368 -9.15 -18.25 -44.66
CA ALA A 368 -9.09 -19.72 -44.65
C ALA A 368 -9.97 -20.35 -43.55
N ARG A 369 -10.03 -19.75 -42.36
CA ARG A 369 -10.84 -20.28 -41.24
C ARG A 369 -12.35 -20.20 -41.47
N GLN A 370 -12.81 -19.39 -42.43
CA GLN A 370 -14.22 -19.29 -42.80
C GLN A 370 -14.65 -20.40 -43.77
N LEU A 371 -13.70 -21.14 -44.38
CA LEU A 371 -13.98 -22.23 -45.29
C LEU A 371 -14.31 -23.53 -44.53
N HIS A 372 -15.15 -24.37 -45.14
CA HIS A 372 -15.55 -25.66 -44.59
C HIS A 372 -14.88 -26.81 -45.33
N ASP A 373 -14.84 -28.00 -44.72
CA ASP A 373 -14.29 -29.19 -45.36
C ASP A 373 -15.17 -29.67 -46.53
N ASP A 374 -16.49 -29.47 -46.41
CA ASP A 374 -17.45 -29.70 -47.49
C ASP A 374 -17.40 -28.56 -48.52
N PRO A 375 -17.64 -28.83 -49.83
CA PRO A 375 -17.68 -27.80 -50.87
C PRO A 375 -19.06 -27.12 -50.91
N ASP A 376 -19.47 -26.50 -49.81
CA ASP A 376 -20.77 -25.82 -49.66
C ASP A 376 -20.71 -24.31 -49.96
N LEU A 377 -19.51 -23.72 -49.95
CA LEU A 377 -19.30 -22.30 -50.22
C LEU A 377 -18.78 -22.04 -51.65
N PRO A 378 -19.20 -20.94 -52.32
CA PRO A 378 -18.67 -20.51 -53.62
C PRO A 378 -17.15 -20.32 -53.65
N GLY A 379 -16.54 -19.99 -52.50
CA GLY A 379 -15.10 -19.82 -52.33
C GLY A 379 -14.28 -21.12 -52.31
N GLY A 380 -14.93 -22.28 -52.35
CA GLY A 380 -14.29 -23.60 -52.31
C GLY A 380 -14.23 -24.21 -50.90
N SER A 381 -13.65 -25.41 -50.80
CA SER A 381 -13.44 -26.07 -49.51
C SER A 381 -12.09 -25.69 -48.88
N PHE A 382 -11.96 -25.99 -47.59
CA PHE A 382 -10.74 -25.81 -46.81
C PHE A 382 -9.53 -26.46 -47.49
N GLU A 383 -9.65 -27.72 -47.94
CA GLU A 383 -8.59 -28.46 -48.64
C GLU A 383 -8.22 -27.85 -50.01
N THR A 384 -9.22 -27.44 -50.80
CA THR A 384 -8.96 -26.83 -52.11
C THR A 384 -8.20 -25.51 -51.97
N HIS A 385 -8.46 -24.75 -50.92
CA HIS A 385 -7.76 -23.50 -50.64
C HIS A 385 -6.27 -23.68 -50.35
N PHE A 386 -5.86 -24.76 -49.66
CA PHE A 386 -4.43 -25.05 -49.47
C PHE A 386 -3.75 -25.52 -50.75
N THR A 387 -4.49 -26.22 -51.61
CA THR A 387 -4.01 -26.57 -52.95
C THR A 387 -3.78 -25.31 -53.79
N PHE A 388 -4.67 -24.31 -53.68
CA PHE A 388 -4.47 -22.99 -54.26
C PHE A 388 -3.25 -22.28 -53.66
N ALA A 389 -3.10 -22.27 -52.33
CA ALA A 389 -1.95 -21.64 -51.68
C ALA A 389 -0.61 -22.19 -52.19
N GLN A 390 -0.51 -23.51 -52.33
CA GLN A 390 0.68 -24.18 -52.87
C GLN A 390 0.92 -23.84 -54.35
N ALA A 391 -0.13 -23.89 -55.17
CA ALA A 391 -0.03 -23.54 -56.59
C ALA A 391 0.39 -22.07 -56.78
N LEU A 392 -0.13 -21.16 -55.94
CA LEU A 392 0.19 -19.75 -55.99
C LEU A 392 1.66 -19.47 -55.65
N THR A 393 2.20 -20.09 -54.59
CA THR A 393 3.60 -19.89 -54.19
C THR A 393 4.57 -20.45 -55.24
N GLU A 394 4.28 -21.61 -55.83
CA GLU A 394 5.11 -22.19 -56.91
C GLU A 394 5.01 -21.36 -58.20
N ALA A 395 3.81 -20.88 -58.55
CA ALA A 395 3.62 -20.00 -59.70
C ALA A 395 4.39 -18.68 -59.55
N ALA A 396 4.35 -18.04 -58.37
CA ALA A 396 5.08 -16.81 -58.09
C ALA A 396 6.61 -17.00 -58.16
N LYS A 397 7.11 -18.16 -57.71
CA LYS A 397 8.52 -18.55 -57.81
C LYS A 397 8.99 -18.68 -59.25
N LEU A 398 8.18 -19.28 -60.11
CA LEU A 398 8.50 -19.53 -61.52
C LEU A 398 8.21 -18.34 -62.45
N ALA A 399 7.37 -17.39 -62.03
CA ALA A 399 7.14 -16.15 -62.77
C ALA A 399 8.40 -15.27 -62.79
N LYS A 400 8.61 -14.49 -63.86
CA LYS A 400 9.85 -13.70 -64.02
C LYS A 400 9.85 -12.40 -63.21
N HIS A 401 8.72 -11.71 -63.18
CA HIS A 401 8.56 -10.38 -62.58
C HIS A 401 7.37 -10.33 -61.61
N CYS A 402 7.28 -11.32 -60.72
CA CYS A 402 6.21 -11.42 -59.73
C CYS A 402 6.81 -11.43 -58.31
N LEU A 403 6.28 -10.58 -57.44
CA LEU A 403 6.53 -10.62 -56.00
C LEU A 403 5.22 -10.95 -55.27
N LEU A 404 5.21 -12.05 -54.54
CA LEU A 404 4.11 -12.44 -53.65
C LEU A 404 4.51 -12.13 -52.19
N VAL A 405 3.73 -11.30 -51.51
CA VAL A 405 3.94 -10.95 -50.09
C VAL A 405 2.73 -11.36 -49.28
N ILE A 406 2.98 -12.12 -48.22
CA ILE A 406 1.93 -12.73 -47.40
C ILE A 406 2.10 -12.31 -45.94
N SER A 407 1.00 -11.92 -45.30
CA SER A 407 0.93 -11.64 -43.85
C SER A 407 0.36 -12.87 -43.13
N LEU A 408 1.13 -13.42 -42.18
CA LEU A 408 0.63 -14.47 -41.26
C LEU A 408 0.85 -14.05 -39.80
N PRO A 409 -0.03 -14.45 -38.86
CA PRO A 409 0.20 -14.32 -37.42
C PRO A 409 1.47 -15.05 -36.97
N ALA A 410 2.22 -14.46 -36.04
CA ALA A 410 3.31 -15.15 -35.35
C ALA A 410 2.70 -15.90 -34.16
N SER A 411 2.70 -17.24 -34.21
CA SER A 411 2.26 -18.07 -33.07
C SER A 411 3.48 -18.64 -32.37
N ASP A 412 3.64 -18.31 -31.08
CA ASP A 412 4.74 -18.75 -30.21
C ASP A 412 4.42 -20.11 -29.55
N THR A 413 4.08 -21.10 -30.37
CA THR A 413 3.64 -22.43 -29.88
C THR A 413 4.81 -23.37 -29.53
N ALA A 414 6.06 -22.92 -29.60
CA ALA A 414 7.22 -23.81 -29.45
C ALA A 414 7.80 -23.91 -28.04
N ILE A 415 7.44 -23.03 -27.09
CA ILE A 415 8.21 -22.91 -25.82
C ILE A 415 7.43 -23.32 -24.55
N SER A 416 6.09 -23.39 -24.54
CA SER A 416 5.39 -23.90 -23.34
C SER A 416 3.94 -24.37 -23.57
N PRO A 417 3.53 -25.55 -23.06
CA PRO A 417 2.15 -26.05 -23.14
C PRO A 417 1.15 -25.27 -22.26
N HIS A 418 1.58 -24.23 -21.55
CA HIS A 418 0.74 -23.40 -20.67
C HIS A 418 0.52 -21.96 -21.16
N ALA A 419 1.02 -21.58 -22.35
CA ALA A 419 0.78 -20.26 -22.91
C ALA A 419 -0.58 -20.21 -23.64
N VAL A 420 -1.64 -19.79 -22.93
CA VAL A 420 -3.02 -19.62 -23.46
C VAL A 420 -3.20 -18.23 -24.13
N GLY A 421 -2.10 -17.53 -24.45
CA GLY A 421 -2.10 -16.09 -24.71
C GLY A 421 -2.55 -15.61 -26.09
N ASP A 422 -2.43 -16.42 -27.15
CA ASP A 422 -2.58 -15.94 -28.54
C ASP A 422 -3.80 -16.51 -29.29
N ASP A 423 -4.76 -17.11 -28.57
CA ASP A 423 -5.97 -17.70 -29.17
C ASP A 423 -6.91 -16.65 -29.81
N GLU A 424 -6.76 -15.37 -29.46
CA GLU A 424 -7.60 -14.25 -29.94
C GLU A 424 -7.28 -13.82 -31.39
N GLU A 425 -6.01 -13.79 -31.81
CA GLU A 425 -5.64 -13.40 -33.19
C GLU A 425 -5.91 -14.52 -34.21
N VAL A 426 -5.76 -15.78 -33.78
CA VAL A 426 -5.85 -16.93 -34.67
C VAL A 426 -7.31 -17.40 -34.82
N GLY A 427 -8.19 -17.14 -33.85
CA GLY A 427 -9.63 -17.38 -33.96
C GLY A 427 -10.03 -18.83 -33.69
N GLY A 428 -9.46 -19.45 -32.64
CA GLY A 428 -9.80 -20.80 -32.17
C GLY A 428 -9.12 -21.96 -32.93
N GLU A 429 -9.60 -23.19 -32.71
CA GLU A 429 -8.97 -24.42 -33.23
C GLU A 429 -8.83 -24.46 -34.76
N ARG A 430 -9.87 -24.05 -35.50
CA ARG A 430 -9.83 -23.97 -36.98
C ARG A 430 -8.81 -22.96 -37.48
N GLY A 431 -8.67 -21.85 -36.79
CA GLY A 431 -7.63 -20.86 -37.05
C GLY A 431 -6.22 -21.44 -36.91
N ARG A 432 -5.97 -22.19 -35.82
CA ARG A 432 -4.68 -22.84 -35.58
C ARG A 432 -4.36 -23.86 -36.66
N ALA A 433 -5.35 -24.67 -37.04
CA ALA A 433 -5.23 -25.62 -38.14
C ALA A 433 -4.89 -24.91 -39.46
N ALA A 434 -5.56 -23.80 -39.75
CA ALA A 434 -5.30 -23.01 -40.96
C ALA A 434 -3.90 -22.39 -40.98
N LEU A 435 -3.47 -21.79 -39.87
CA LEU A 435 -2.13 -21.21 -39.72
C LEU A 435 -1.04 -22.28 -39.87
N ALA A 436 -1.19 -23.43 -39.21
CA ALA A 436 -0.21 -24.52 -39.27
C ALA A 436 -0.04 -25.05 -40.70
N ARG A 437 -1.15 -25.22 -41.43
CA ARG A 437 -1.12 -25.67 -42.83
C ARG A 437 -0.53 -24.61 -43.76
N LEU A 438 -0.92 -23.33 -43.64
CA LEU A 438 -0.34 -22.25 -44.44
C LEU A 438 1.17 -22.14 -44.22
N ARG A 439 1.63 -22.24 -42.96
CA ARG A 439 3.07 -22.28 -42.63
C ARG A 439 3.79 -23.44 -43.29
N ASN A 440 3.21 -24.64 -43.29
CA ASN A 440 3.83 -25.82 -43.92
C ASN A 440 3.94 -25.69 -45.46
N VAL A 441 2.98 -25.02 -46.09
CA VAL A 441 2.99 -24.79 -47.54
C VAL A 441 4.00 -23.70 -47.92
N ILE A 442 4.01 -22.58 -47.19
CA ILE A 442 4.83 -21.40 -47.52
C ILE A 442 6.28 -21.56 -47.06
N GLY A 443 6.51 -22.17 -45.89
CA GLY A 443 7.83 -22.30 -45.24
C GLY A 443 8.88 -23.10 -46.01
N ARG A 444 8.52 -23.75 -47.13
CA ARG A 444 9.45 -24.44 -48.03
C ARG A 444 10.11 -23.50 -49.05
N VAL A 445 9.62 -22.28 -49.21
CA VAL A 445 9.94 -21.40 -50.35
C VAL A 445 10.41 -20.00 -49.92
N GLU A 446 10.37 -19.67 -48.64
CA GLU A 446 10.45 -18.28 -48.16
C GLU A 446 11.83 -17.81 -47.66
N SER A 447 12.04 -16.49 -47.73
CA SER A 447 12.96 -15.75 -46.87
C SER A 447 12.20 -15.14 -45.69
N SER A 448 12.73 -15.30 -44.49
CA SER A 448 12.11 -14.77 -43.26
C SER A 448 12.46 -13.29 -43.08
N TRP A 449 11.44 -12.45 -42.92
CA TRP A 449 11.58 -11.03 -42.63
C TRP A 449 11.62 -10.78 -41.11
N ALA A 450 12.64 -10.05 -40.64
CA ALA A 450 12.82 -9.76 -39.21
C ALA A 450 12.12 -8.46 -38.76
N PRO A 451 11.52 -8.43 -37.55
CA PRO A 451 10.93 -7.21 -37.00
C PRO A 451 11.97 -6.15 -36.66
N ALA A 452 11.53 -4.89 -36.60
CA ALA A 452 12.37 -3.73 -36.26
C ALA A 452 12.96 -3.85 -34.84
N SER A 453 14.15 -3.30 -34.62
CA SER A 453 14.80 -3.25 -33.31
C SER A 453 14.12 -2.26 -32.37
N THR A 454 14.37 -2.37 -31.05
CA THR A 454 13.86 -1.42 -30.06
C THR A 454 14.32 0.01 -30.34
N GLU A 455 15.55 0.19 -30.82
CA GLU A 455 16.13 1.49 -31.15
C GLU A 455 15.46 2.11 -32.39
N GLU A 456 15.14 1.29 -33.39
CA GLU A 456 14.34 1.73 -34.55
C GLU A 456 12.90 2.10 -34.14
N GLY A 457 12.37 1.45 -33.10
CA GLY A 457 11.09 1.79 -32.48
C GLY A 457 11.00 3.25 -32.04
N PHE A 458 12.08 3.83 -31.52
CA PHE A 458 12.11 5.22 -31.07
C PHE A 458 11.89 6.19 -32.24
N GLU A 459 12.61 5.96 -33.35
CA GLU A 459 12.51 6.77 -34.56
C GLU A 459 11.16 6.63 -35.25
N ILE A 460 10.57 5.42 -35.24
CA ILE A 460 9.21 5.18 -35.73
C ILE A 460 8.19 6.05 -34.97
N VAL A 461 8.23 6.01 -33.64
CA VAL A 461 7.31 6.78 -32.80
C VAL A 461 7.56 8.28 -32.97
N ARG A 462 8.82 8.70 -33.01
CA ARG A 462 9.20 10.10 -33.20
C ARG A 462 8.69 10.67 -34.52
N ARG A 463 8.91 9.99 -35.66
CA ARG A 463 8.45 10.45 -36.99
C ARG A 463 6.93 10.51 -37.10
N ARG A 464 6.24 9.61 -36.41
CA ARG A 464 4.77 9.57 -36.38
C ARG A 464 4.14 10.69 -35.55
N LEU A 465 4.81 11.13 -34.49
CA LEU A 465 4.23 12.10 -33.55
C LEU A 465 4.73 13.54 -33.77
N PHE A 466 5.91 13.71 -34.35
CA PHE A 466 6.56 15.02 -34.52
C PHE A 466 6.89 15.34 -35.98
N GLU A 467 6.86 16.64 -36.30
CA GLU A 467 7.35 17.17 -37.57
C GLU A 467 8.87 16.94 -37.72
N PRO A 468 9.38 16.81 -38.96
CA PRO A 468 10.81 16.67 -39.19
C PRO A 468 11.58 17.92 -38.74
N LEU A 469 12.80 17.72 -38.25
CA LEU A 469 13.73 18.82 -37.99
C LEU A 469 14.29 19.28 -39.32
N LEU A 470 14.12 20.55 -39.66
CA LEU A 470 14.51 21.13 -40.95
C LEU A 470 15.62 22.18 -40.80
N GLU A 471 15.61 22.93 -39.70
CA GLU A 471 16.51 24.04 -39.48
C GLU A 471 17.77 23.63 -38.71
N ARG A 472 18.92 24.20 -39.07
CA ARG A 472 20.20 23.97 -38.36
C ARG A 472 20.12 24.30 -36.87
N SER A 473 19.36 25.33 -36.49
CA SER A 473 19.09 25.74 -35.10
C SER A 473 18.47 24.61 -34.28
N GLN A 474 17.56 23.83 -34.87
CA GLN A 474 16.87 22.72 -34.22
C GLN A 474 17.82 21.56 -33.95
N PHE A 475 18.66 21.19 -34.93
CA PHE A 475 19.68 20.15 -34.76
C PHE A 475 20.70 20.51 -33.68
N VAL A 476 21.17 21.76 -33.67
CA VAL A 476 22.11 22.26 -32.63
C VAL A 476 21.48 22.21 -31.24
N SER A 477 20.21 22.60 -31.12
CA SER A 477 19.48 22.57 -29.84
C SER A 477 19.32 21.14 -29.33
N ARG A 478 18.88 20.20 -30.19
CA ARG A 478 18.80 18.77 -29.89
C ARG A 478 20.13 18.21 -29.38
N ASP A 479 21.21 18.45 -30.12
CA ASP A 479 22.53 17.90 -29.80
C ASP A 479 23.08 18.49 -28.50
N THR A 480 22.79 19.76 -28.22
CA THR A 480 23.14 20.42 -26.97
C THR A 480 22.40 19.82 -25.78
N VAL A 481 21.09 19.57 -25.92
CA VAL A 481 20.28 18.91 -24.87
C VAL A 481 20.80 17.50 -24.62
N ALA A 482 20.96 16.68 -25.67
CA ALA A 482 21.47 15.32 -25.54
C ALA A 482 22.83 15.26 -24.85
N ARG A 483 23.77 16.15 -25.24
CA ARG A 483 25.08 16.25 -24.61
C ARG A 483 24.99 16.62 -23.13
N LYS A 484 24.13 17.57 -22.75
CA LYS A 484 23.99 18.00 -21.35
C LYS A 484 23.41 16.92 -20.44
N PHE A 485 22.49 16.10 -20.95
CA PHE A 485 22.03 14.90 -20.25
C PHE A 485 23.14 13.85 -20.13
N HIS A 486 23.90 13.61 -21.20
CA HIS A 486 25.04 12.69 -21.16
C HIS A 486 26.14 13.14 -20.18
N ASP A 487 26.49 14.43 -20.17
CA ASP A 487 27.44 15.05 -19.22
C ASP A 487 26.99 14.83 -17.76
N LEU A 488 25.69 14.97 -17.49
CA LEU A 488 25.10 14.71 -16.16
C LEU A 488 25.31 13.24 -15.75
N TYR A 489 24.98 12.30 -16.65
CA TYR A 489 25.09 10.87 -16.37
C TYR A 489 26.55 10.43 -16.18
N GLN A 490 27.47 10.97 -16.97
CA GLN A 490 28.90 10.71 -16.85
C GLN A 490 29.47 11.32 -15.55
N GLY A 491 29.15 12.58 -15.26
CA GLY A 491 29.66 13.30 -14.09
C GLY A 491 29.17 12.74 -12.74
N GLN A 492 28.00 12.08 -12.73
CA GLN A 492 27.37 11.52 -11.52
C GLN A 492 27.10 10.01 -11.65
N HIS A 493 28.02 9.27 -12.27
CA HIS A 493 27.86 7.86 -12.62
C HIS A 493 27.48 6.90 -11.48
N GLN A 494 27.64 7.29 -10.21
CA GLN A 494 27.24 6.47 -9.06
C GLN A 494 25.71 6.45 -8.84
N GLU A 495 25.03 7.50 -9.31
CA GLU A 495 23.60 7.75 -9.12
C GLU A 495 22.73 7.20 -10.27
N PHE A 496 23.35 6.85 -11.40
CA PHE A 496 22.66 6.42 -12.63
C PHE A 496 23.09 5.01 -13.09
N PRO A 497 22.32 4.33 -13.96
CA PRO A 497 22.70 3.04 -14.52
C PRO A 497 24.01 3.09 -15.31
N PRO A 498 24.84 2.03 -15.27
CA PRO A 498 26.17 2.03 -15.86
C PRO A 498 26.18 2.26 -17.37
N GLU A 499 25.16 1.82 -18.10
CA GLU A 499 25.04 2.00 -19.56
C GLU A 499 24.87 3.46 -19.99
N CYS A 500 24.43 4.35 -19.09
CA CYS A 500 24.16 5.76 -19.42
C CYS A 500 25.44 6.58 -19.64
N ARG A 501 26.60 6.06 -19.23
CA ARG A 501 27.91 6.70 -19.38
C ARG A 501 28.55 6.46 -20.74
N ASP A 502 28.04 5.49 -21.49
CA ASP A 502 28.64 5.07 -22.76
C ASP A 502 28.18 6.01 -23.88
N SER A 503 29.03 6.23 -24.90
CA SER A 503 28.72 7.14 -26.02
C SER A 503 27.48 6.72 -26.80
N ASP A 504 27.17 5.43 -26.81
CA ASP A 504 25.98 4.88 -27.46
C ASP A 504 24.70 5.41 -26.81
N TYR A 505 24.71 5.71 -25.52
CA TYR A 505 23.57 6.32 -24.84
C TYR A 505 23.34 7.77 -25.28
N GLU A 506 24.39 8.54 -25.58
CA GLU A 506 24.24 9.88 -26.17
C GLU A 506 23.56 9.79 -27.55
N ASN A 507 23.93 8.80 -28.36
CA ASN A 507 23.30 8.55 -29.65
C ASN A 507 21.82 8.19 -29.49
N ARG A 508 21.47 7.36 -28.50
CA ARG A 508 20.07 7.04 -28.16
C ARG A 508 19.28 8.28 -27.74
N LEU A 509 19.86 9.18 -26.94
CA LEU A 509 19.24 10.45 -26.57
C LEU A 509 18.94 11.32 -27.80
N ARG A 510 19.86 11.38 -28.78
CA ARG A 510 19.64 12.14 -30.02
C ARG A 510 18.56 11.53 -30.92
N ALA A 511 18.50 10.21 -31.02
CA ALA A 511 17.51 9.49 -31.84
C ALA A 511 16.08 9.59 -31.24
N ALA A 512 15.96 9.48 -29.92
CA ALA A 512 14.67 9.52 -29.23
C ALA A 512 14.10 10.94 -29.03
N TYR A 513 14.93 11.98 -29.17
CA TYR A 513 14.53 13.37 -28.92
C TYR A 513 13.25 13.76 -29.71
N PRO A 514 12.24 14.36 -29.06
CA PRO A 514 12.27 15.00 -27.74
C PRO A 514 11.87 14.11 -26.55
N ILE A 515 11.78 12.79 -26.73
CA ILE A 515 11.37 11.84 -25.69
C ILE A 515 12.62 11.18 -25.10
N HIS A 516 12.67 11.03 -23.77
CA HIS A 516 13.79 10.34 -23.13
C HIS A 516 13.73 8.83 -23.39
N PRO A 517 14.86 8.16 -23.71
CA PRO A 517 14.90 6.72 -24.00
C PRO A 517 14.26 5.85 -22.92
N GLU A 518 14.41 6.22 -21.64
CA GLU A 518 13.81 5.51 -20.51
C GLU A 518 12.27 5.37 -20.62
N VAL A 519 11.55 6.33 -21.23
CA VAL A 519 10.10 6.20 -21.47
C VAL A 519 9.82 4.99 -22.35
N PHE A 520 10.58 4.85 -23.44
CA PHE A 520 10.40 3.76 -24.38
C PHE A 520 10.88 2.43 -23.81
N ASP A 521 12.00 2.42 -23.07
CA ASP A 521 12.49 1.20 -22.43
C ASP A 521 11.44 0.63 -21.47
N ARG A 522 10.76 1.46 -20.68
CA ARG A 522 9.65 1.02 -19.83
C ARG A 522 8.48 0.48 -20.63
N LEU A 523 8.08 1.18 -21.70
CA LEU A 523 6.92 0.78 -22.51
C LEU A 523 7.16 -0.50 -23.35
N TYR A 524 8.36 -0.68 -23.91
CA TYR A 524 8.69 -1.83 -24.75
C TYR A 524 9.21 -3.03 -23.97
N THR A 525 9.82 -2.85 -22.80
CA THR A 525 10.28 -3.97 -21.97
C THR A 525 9.20 -4.40 -20.98
N ASP A 526 8.60 -3.46 -20.25
CA ASP A 526 7.73 -3.82 -19.12
C ASP A 526 6.26 -3.91 -19.55
N TRP A 527 5.72 -2.87 -20.18
CA TRP A 527 4.31 -2.86 -20.61
C TRP A 527 4.00 -3.85 -21.72
N SER A 528 5.00 -4.22 -22.51
CA SER A 528 4.89 -5.19 -23.59
C SER A 528 4.63 -6.63 -23.12
N THR A 529 4.84 -6.90 -21.83
CA THR A 529 4.53 -8.18 -21.18
C THR A 529 3.02 -8.35 -20.93
N GLN A 530 2.24 -7.27 -20.97
CA GLN A 530 0.79 -7.32 -20.74
C GLN A 530 0.07 -7.88 -21.98
N PRO A 531 -0.73 -8.96 -21.87
CA PRO A 531 -1.36 -9.61 -23.03
C PRO A 531 -2.23 -8.69 -23.88
N LYS A 532 -2.89 -7.72 -23.25
CA LYS A 532 -3.78 -6.75 -23.93
C LYS A 532 -3.02 -5.55 -24.53
N PHE A 533 -1.73 -5.40 -24.25
CA PHE A 533 -0.96 -4.23 -24.66
C PHE A 533 -0.44 -4.38 -26.09
N GLN A 534 -1.09 -3.67 -27.02
CA GLN A 534 -0.67 -3.61 -28.41
C GLN A 534 0.60 -2.76 -28.52
N ARG A 535 1.79 -3.37 -28.43
CA ARG A 535 3.09 -2.71 -28.23
C ARG A 535 3.29 -1.41 -29.01
N THR A 536 3.12 -1.40 -30.33
CA THR A 536 3.38 -0.18 -31.14
C THR A 536 2.19 0.79 -31.13
N ARG A 537 0.97 0.29 -31.31
CA ARG A 537 -0.25 1.12 -31.39
C ARG A 537 -0.65 1.72 -30.04
N GLY A 538 -0.48 0.96 -28.97
CA GLY A 538 -0.68 1.37 -27.59
C GLY A 538 0.29 2.48 -27.18
N VAL A 539 1.58 2.33 -27.53
CA VAL A 539 2.60 3.37 -27.30
C VAL A 539 2.30 4.64 -28.07
N LEU A 540 2.04 4.56 -29.38
CA LEU A 540 1.72 5.75 -30.20
C LEU A 540 0.53 6.53 -29.61
N ARG A 541 -0.50 5.81 -29.18
CA ARG A 541 -1.72 6.40 -28.63
C ARG A 541 -1.50 7.04 -27.26
N LEU A 542 -0.79 6.35 -26.37
CA LEU A 542 -0.42 6.90 -25.07
C LEU A 542 0.44 8.16 -25.26
N MET A 543 1.46 8.08 -26.11
CA MET A 543 2.38 9.19 -26.35
C MET A 543 1.70 10.36 -27.06
N ALA A 544 0.76 10.11 -27.99
CA ALA A 544 -0.05 11.17 -28.59
C ALA A 544 -0.87 11.92 -27.51
N ALA A 545 -1.48 11.19 -26.57
CA ALA A 545 -2.22 11.79 -25.45
C ALA A 545 -1.31 12.60 -24.51
N VAL A 546 -0.14 12.05 -24.18
CA VAL A 546 0.87 12.73 -23.36
C VAL A 546 1.36 14.01 -24.03
N ILE A 547 1.78 13.93 -25.29
CA ILE A 547 2.32 15.08 -26.04
C ILE A 547 1.26 16.15 -26.21
N HIS A 548 0.03 15.77 -26.55
CA HIS A 548 -1.07 16.72 -26.64
C HIS A 548 -1.32 17.43 -25.30
N SER A 549 -1.38 16.69 -24.19
CA SER A 549 -1.56 17.26 -22.85
C SER A 549 -0.41 18.19 -22.46
N LEU A 550 0.84 17.80 -22.71
CA LEU A 550 2.03 18.63 -22.44
C LEU A 550 2.07 19.88 -23.33
N TRP A 551 1.68 19.76 -24.61
CA TRP A 551 1.61 20.87 -25.56
C TRP A 551 0.55 21.90 -25.16
N GLU A 552 -0.65 21.43 -24.78
CA GLU A 552 -1.76 22.26 -24.28
C GLU A 552 -1.38 22.97 -22.97
N LYS A 553 -0.69 22.27 -22.06
CA LYS A 553 -0.20 22.83 -20.78
C LYS A 553 1.03 23.74 -20.92
N GLY A 554 1.64 23.82 -22.11
CA GLY A 554 2.79 24.70 -22.37
C GLY A 554 4.12 24.21 -21.78
N ASP A 555 4.35 22.89 -21.73
CA ASP A 555 5.50 22.26 -21.07
C ASP A 555 6.88 22.86 -21.45
N ARG A 556 7.59 23.43 -20.47
CA ARG A 556 8.87 24.11 -20.70
C ARG A 556 10.11 23.23 -20.48
N ASN A 557 9.96 21.92 -20.35
CA ASN A 557 11.09 21.03 -20.11
C ASN A 557 11.92 20.83 -21.40
N PRO A 558 13.22 20.54 -21.30
CA PRO A 558 14.06 20.28 -22.47
C PRO A 558 13.78 18.91 -23.13
N MET A 559 13.16 17.98 -22.39
CA MET A 559 12.85 16.63 -22.86
C MET A 559 11.65 16.06 -22.10
N ILE A 560 10.89 15.17 -22.74
CA ILE A 560 9.78 14.45 -22.12
C ILE A 560 10.33 13.23 -21.37
N MET A 561 10.42 13.32 -20.04
CA MET A 561 10.90 12.25 -19.16
C MET A 561 9.73 11.43 -18.56
N PRO A 562 9.98 10.21 -18.04
CA PRO A 562 9.00 9.44 -17.28
C PRO A 562 8.32 10.24 -16.15
N GLY A 563 9.10 11.03 -15.40
CA GLY A 563 8.57 11.86 -14.31
C GLY A 563 7.69 13.03 -14.77
N ASN A 564 7.73 13.40 -16.05
CA ASN A 564 6.98 14.53 -16.61
C ASN A 564 5.64 14.12 -17.22
N LEU A 565 5.38 12.81 -17.39
CA LEU A 565 4.13 12.32 -17.95
C LEU A 565 2.94 12.85 -17.14
N PRO A 566 1.96 13.54 -17.77
CA PRO A 566 0.86 14.17 -17.05
C PRO A 566 -0.23 13.14 -16.70
N ILE A 567 0.08 12.24 -15.75
CA ILE A 567 -0.82 11.17 -15.29
C ILE A 567 -2.08 11.76 -14.62
N ASP A 568 -2.00 12.99 -14.12
CA ASP A 568 -3.13 13.79 -13.65
C ASP A 568 -4.19 14.11 -14.73
N ASP A 569 -3.81 14.08 -16.02
CA ASP A 569 -4.73 14.27 -17.13
C ASP A 569 -5.57 13.00 -17.34
N PRO A 570 -6.92 13.08 -17.31
CA PRO A 570 -7.78 11.92 -17.52
C PRO A 570 -7.49 11.18 -18.82
N ARG A 571 -7.13 11.87 -19.90
CA ARG A 571 -6.82 11.25 -21.21
C ARG A 571 -5.62 10.31 -21.09
N VAL A 572 -4.57 10.74 -20.39
CA VAL A 572 -3.35 9.94 -20.19
C VAL A 572 -3.62 8.81 -19.20
N ARG A 573 -4.32 9.11 -18.09
CA ARG A 573 -4.69 8.12 -17.07
C ARG A 573 -5.55 7.00 -17.64
N ASP A 574 -6.55 7.33 -18.45
CA ASP A 574 -7.44 6.35 -19.07
C ASP A 574 -6.67 5.46 -20.05
N GLU A 575 -5.65 5.98 -20.74
CA GLU A 575 -4.80 5.16 -21.60
C GLU A 575 -3.83 4.26 -20.87
N LEU A 576 -3.28 4.71 -19.74
CA LEU A 576 -2.43 3.87 -18.89
C LEU A 576 -3.26 2.78 -18.19
N THR A 577 -4.46 3.10 -17.72
CA THR A 577 -5.30 2.15 -16.97
C THR A 577 -6.09 1.20 -17.85
N ARG A 578 -6.27 1.47 -19.15
CA ARG A 578 -6.98 0.59 -20.09
C ARG A 578 -6.45 -0.85 -20.13
N TYR A 579 -5.14 -0.99 -19.92
CA TYR A 579 -4.46 -2.28 -19.99
C TYR A 579 -4.25 -2.92 -18.61
N LEU A 580 -4.58 -2.20 -17.54
CA LEU A 580 -4.44 -2.63 -16.16
C LEU A 580 -5.83 -2.92 -15.56
N SER A 581 -5.87 -3.51 -14.37
CA SER A 581 -7.12 -3.68 -13.62
C SER A 581 -7.68 -2.34 -13.13
N ASP A 582 -9.01 -2.25 -12.97
CA ASP A 582 -9.68 -1.04 -12.49
C ASP A 582 -9.21 -0.57 -11.08
N THR A 583 -8.57 -1.46 -10.32
CA THR A 583 -7.97 -1.16 -9.00
C THR A 583 -6.83 -0.14 -9.05
N TRP A 584 -6.26 0.15 -10.23
CA TRP A 584 -5.17 1.13 -10.36
C TRP A 584 -5.60 2.59 -10.28
N LYS A 585 -6.85 2.91 -10.64
CA LYS A 585 -7.36 4.30 -10.57
C LYS A 585 -7.25 4.91 -9.16
N PRO A 586 -7.73 4.27 -8.08
CA PRO A 586 -7.58 4.82 -6.72
C PRO A 586 -6.13 4.91 -6.26
N ILE A 587 -5.25 4.00 -6.72
CA ILE A 587 -3.82 4.03 -6.41
C ILE A 587 -3.17 5.27 -7.02
N ILE A 588 -3.50 5.55 -8.30
CA ILE A 588 -3.02 6.74 -8.99
C ILE A 588 -3.48 8.01 -8.28
N GLU A 589 -4.76 8.09 -7.92
CA GLU A 589 -5.34 9.27 -7.27
C GLU A 589 -4.78 9.53 -5.87
N LYS A 590 -4.36 8.48 -5.14
CA LYS A 590 -3.87 8.58 -3.77
C LYS A 590 -2.35 8.74 -3.68
N ASP A 591 -1.59 7.90 -4.39
CA ASP A 591 -0.15 7.73 -4.15
C ASP A 591 0.73 8.09 -5.36
N VAL A 592 0.16 8.34 -6.55
CA VAL A 592 0.93 8.66 -7.76
C VAL A 592 0.75 10.13 -8.17
N ASP A 593 -0.45 10.50 -8.61
CA ASP A 593 -0.66 11.78 -9.28
C ASP A 593 -2.15 12.18 -9.39
N GLY A 594 -2.73 12.53 -8.25
CA GLY A 594 -4.10 13.05 -8.12
C GLY A 594 -4.14 14.42 -7.43
N PRO A 595 -5.29 15.11 -7.46
CA PRO A 595 -5.44 16.48 -6.92
C PRO A 595 -5.11 16.61 -5.42
N SER A 596 -5.25 15.52 -4.66
CA SER A 596 -4.92 15.43 -3.23
C SER A 596 -3.94 14.30 -2.94
N ALA A 597 -3.17 13.87 -3.94
CA ALA A 597 -2.26 12.74 -3.81
C ALA A 597 -1.10 13.06 -2.86
N LEU A 598 -0.59 12.02 -2.20
CA LEU A 598 0.52 12.13 -1.26
C LEU A 598 1.78 12.80 -1.86
N PRO A 599 2.21 12.52 -3.10
CA PRO A 599 3.38 13.20 -3.68
C PRO A 599 3.22 14.72 -3.76
N LEU A 600 2.03 15.20 -4.15
CA LEU A 600 1.74 16.63 -4.21
C LEU A 600 1.76 17.28 -2.82
N ARG A 601 1.28 16.55 -1.80
CA ARG A 601 1.33 17.02 -0.41
C ARG A 601 2.76 17.11 0.12
N ILE A 602 3.58 16.07 -0.09
CA ILE A 602 4.99 16.08 0.33
C ILE A 602 5.75 17.23 -0.33
N ASP A 603 5.52 17.44 -1.64
CA ASP A 603 6.12 18.56 -2.37
C ASP A 603 5.64 19.92 -1.83
N GLY A 604 4.38 20.04 -1.39
CA GLY A 604 3.84 21.25 -0.74
C GLY A 604 4.38 21.50 0.66
N ASP A 605 4.59 20.44 1.45
CA ASP A 605 5.09 20.51 2.83
C ASP A 605 6.61 20.78 2.88
N VAL A 606 7.35 20.38 1.86
CA VAL A 606 8.82 20.52 1.78
C VAL A 606 9.22 21.41 0.59
N PRO A 607 9.50 22.72 0.81
CA PRO A 607 9.76 23.68 -0.26
C PRO A 607 10.87 23.29 -1.25
N ASN A 608 11.93 22.65 -0.75
CA ASN A 608 13.05 22.20 -1.60
C ASN A 608 12.63 21.10 -2.59
N LEU A 609 11.70 20.21 -2.20
CA LEU A 609 11.13 19.19 -3.09
C LEU A 609 10.09 19.82 -4.02
N GLY A 610 9.24 20.69 -3.47
CA GLY A 610 8.20 21.42 -4.19
C GLY A 610 8.71 22.25 -5.36
N LYS A 611 9.89 22.87 -5.23
CA LYS A 611 10.53 23.64 -6.31
C LYS A 611 10.69 22.85 -7.62
N PHE A 612 10.84 21.53 -7.52
CA PHE A 612 11.06 20.64 -8.67
C PHE A 612 9.91 19.63 -8.88
N ALA A 613 8.87 19.70 -8.03
CA ALA A 613 7.89 18.64 -7.84
C ALA A 613 8.55 17.25 -7.78
N ALA A 614 9.63 17.15 -6.98
CA ALA A 614 10.52 15.99 -6.97
C ALA A 614 9.76 14.70 -6.62
N THR A 615 8.83 14.78 -5.66
CA THR A 615 8.05 13.62 -5.21
C THR A 615 7.07 13.18 -6.28
N ARG A 616 6.37 14.11 -6.96
CA ARG A 616 5.50 13.77 -8.09
C ARG A 616 6.27 13.10 -9.24
N ARG A 617 7.45 13.61 -9.60
CA ARG A 617 8.28 13.01 -10.66
C ARG A 617 8.71 11.58 -10.29
N VAL A 618 9.13 11.37 -9.04
CA VAL A 618 9.48 10.04 -8.52
C VAL A 618 8.29 9.10 -8.60
N ALA A 619 7.12 9.54 -8.14
CA ALA A 619 5.90 8.72 -8.13
C ALA A 619 5.46 8.32 -9.55
N ARG A 620 5.45 9.28 -10.50
CA ARG A 620 5.12 9.02 -11.92
C ARG A 620 6.08 8.05 -12.58
N THR A 621 7.39 8.24 -12.39
CA THR A 621 8.44 7.35 -12.90
C THR A 621 8.28 5.94 -12.34
N LEU A 622 8.05 5.84 -11.04
CA LEU A 622 7.88 4.57 -10.36
C LEU A 622 6.64 3.83 -10.84
N TYR A 623 5.51 4.54 -10.98
CA TYR A 623 4.30 3.97 -11.56
C TYR A 623 4.55 3.41 -12.95
N LEU A 624 5.22 4.18 -13.83
CA LEU A 624 5.45 3.77 -15.21
C LEU A 624 6.22 2.43 -15.32
N GLY A 625 7.22 2.18 -14.48
CA GLY A 625 7.99 0.92 -14.55
C GLY A 625 7.56 -0.19 -13.59
N SER A 626 6.72 0.09 -12.58
CA SER A 626 6.28 -0.94 -11.63
C SER A 626 4.86 -1.45 -11.86
N ALA A 627 3.95 -0.63 -12.42
CA ALA A 627 2.57 -1.04 -12.67
C ALA A 627 2.42 -2.29 -13.56
N PRO A 628 3.13 -2.43 -14.70
CA PRO A 628 2.99 -3.61 -15.56
C PRO A 628 3.65 -4.88 -14.99
N THR A 629 4.53 -4.76 -13.98
CA THR A 629 5.29 -5.89 -13.42
C THR A 629 4.63 -6.50 -12.18
N SER A 630 3.35 -6.19 -11.90
CA SER A 630 2.63 -6.67 -10.71
C SER A 630 2.60 -8.20 -10.58
N THR A 631 2.67 -8.94 -11.69
CA THR A 631 2.69 -10.41 -11.72
C THR A 631 4.09 -11.00 -11.97
N ALA A 632 5.10 -10.16 -12.23
CA ALA A 632 6.45 -10.62 -12.53
C ALA A 632 7.16 -11.18 -11.29
N ALA A 633 8.07 -12.13 -11.50
CA ALA A 633 8.89 -12.72 -10.43
C ALA A 633 9.86 -11.70 -9.81
N ASN A 634 10.39 -10.77 -10.62
CA ASN A 634 11.25 -9.67 -10.19
C ASN A 634 10.45 -8.36 -10.27
N ARG A 635 9.85 -7.96 -9.16
CA ARG A 635 9.04 -6.72 -9.10
C ARG A 635 9.91 -5.50 -8.84
N GLY A 636 9.48 -4.38 -9.40
CA GLY A 636 9.97 -3.05 -9.05
C GLY A 636 11.18 -2.53 -9.81
N ILE A 637 11.47 -1.26 -9.52
CA ILE A 637 12.50 -0.45 -10.17
C ILE A 637 13.56 -0.09 -9.14
N GLU A 638 14.82 -0.12 -9.56
CA GLU A 638 15.95 0.30 -8.73
C GLU A 638 16.06 1.82 -8.60
N ASP A 639 16.54 2.30 -7.46
CA ASP A 639 16.76 3.73 -7.16
C ASP A 639 17.46 4.50 -8.30
N ARG A 640 18.51 3.91 -8.89
CA ARG A 640 19.25 4.52 -10.02
C ARG A 640 18.38 4.73 -11.27
N ARG A 641 17.47 3.81 -11.58
CA ARG A 641 16.54 3.94 -12.71
C ARG A 641 15.41 4.93 -12.42
N ILE A 642 14.97 5.01 -11.16
CA ILE A 642 14.02 6.05 -10.73
C ILE A 642 14.65 7.43 -10.94
N LYS A 643 15.90 7.62 -10.51
CA LYS A 643 16.65 8.87 -10.74
C LYS A 643 16.81 9.18 -12.23
N LEU A 644 17.15 8.18 -13.05
CA LEU A 644 17.24 8.35 -14.51
C LEU A 644 15.94 8.89 -15.14
N GLY A 645 14.77 8.49 -14.62
CA GLY A 645 13.49 8.96 -15.11
C GLY A 645 13.03 10.33 -14.57
N CYS A 646 13.74 10.91 -13.59
CA CYS A 646 13.30 12.12 -12.87
C CYS A 646 14.25 13.32 -12.97
N VAL A 647 15.56 13.06 -12.94
CA VAL A 647 16.60 14.10 -12.77
C VAL A 647 16.91 14.75 -14.12
N MET A 648 16.92 16.08 -14.16
CA MET A 648 17.34 16.86 -15.33
C MET A 648 18.69 17.57 -15.09
N PRO A 649 19.41 17.97 -16.17
CA PRO A 649 20.64 18.76 -16.05
C PRO A 649 20.44 20.02 -15.19
N GLY A 650 21.32 20.20 -14.20
CA GLY A 650 21.26 21.31 -13.23
C GLY A 650 20.53 20.96 -11.92
N GLU A 651 19.86 19.82 -11.84
CA GLU A 651 19.21 19.32 -10.61
C GLU A 651 20.14 18.35 -9.85
N ALA A 652 19.96 18.26 -8.53
CA ALA A 652 20.75 17.35 -7.69
C ALA A 652 20.02 16.01 -7.49
N PRO A 653 20.61 14.84 -7.83
CA PRO A 653 19.94 13.53 -7.65
C PRO A 653 19.59 13.20 -6.21
N SER A 654 20.36 13.71 -5.25
CA SER A 654 20.12 13.50 -3.81
C SER A 654 18.75 14.01 -3.37
N LEU A 655 18.22 15.05 -4.03
CA LEU A 655 16.88 15.57 -3.78
C LEU A 655 15.80 14.53 -4.11
N PHE A 656 15.95 13.83 -5.23
CA PHE A 656 15.02 12.79 -5.67
C PHE A 656 15.16 11.51 -4.82
N GLY A 657 16.37 11.21 -4.34
CA GLY A 657 16.56 10.17 -3.32
C GLY A 657 15.84 10.49 -2.01
N ASP A 658 15.84 11.75 -1.56
CA ASP A 658 15.07 12.15 -0.38
C ASP A 658 13.55 12.07 -0.60
N ALA A 659 13.09 12.53 -1.77
CA ALA A 659 11.69 12.40 -2.17
C ALA A 659 11.22 10.94 -2.17
N LEU A 660 12.02 10.02 -2.74
CA LEU A 660 11.73 8.59 -2.78
C LEU A 660 11.61 7.98 -1.38
N ARG A 661 12.52 8.30 -0.45
CA ARG A 661 12.45 7.79 0.94
C ARG A 661 11.21 8.28 1.67
N ARG A 662 10.86 9.57 1.54
CA ARG A 662 9.64 10.13 2.15
C ARG A 662 8.39 9.49 1.58
N LEU A 663 8.36 9.30 0.26
CA LEU A 663 7.24 8.63 -0.42
C LEU A 663 7.11 7.18 0.04
N ALA A 664 8.21 6.41 0.08
CA ALA A 664 8.23 5.01 0.52
C ALA A 664 7.78 4.81 1.98
N THR A 665 8.01 5.81 2.84
CA THR A 665 7.59 5.76 4.24
C THR A 665 6.08 6.03 4.40
N ALA A 666 5.50 6.92 3.60
CA ALA A 666 4.14 7.43 3.80
C ALA A 666 3.08 6.86 2.84
N ALA A 667 3.47 6.30 1.69
CA ALA A 667 2.54 5.81 0.69
C ALA A 667 1.84 4.52 1.12
N THR A 668 0.56 4.39 0.72
CA THR A 668 -0.28 3.25 1.06
C THR A 668 0.06 2.01 0.23
N TYR A 669 0.40 2.19 -1.04
CA TYR A 669 0.54 1.12 -2.03
C TYR A 669 1.98 0.92 -2.50
N LEU A 670 2.94 1.65 -1.93
CA LEU A 670 4.35 1.61 -2.32
C LEU A 670 5.15 0.68 -1.42
N TYR A 671 5.77 -0.32 -2.02
CA TYR A 671 6.64 -1.27 -1.37
C TYR A 671 8.11 -0.97 -1.64
N GLN A 672 8.96 -1.36 -0.69
CA GLN A 672 10.40 -1.26 -0.77
C GLN A 672 11.03 -2.58 -0.32
N ASP A 673 11.94 -3.12 -1.11
CA ASP A 673 12.82 -4.23 -0.75
C ASP A 673 14.26 -3.92 -1.21
N GLY A 674 15.15 -3.72 -0.24
CA GLY A 674 16.52 -3.26 -0.49
C GLY A 674 16.56 -1.97 -1.32
N ALA A 675 17.09 -2.07 -2.54
CA ALA A 675 17.22 -0.96 -3.49
C ALA A 675 16.06 -0.87 -4.51
N ARG A 676 15.06 -1.75 -4.41
CA ARG A 676 13.92 -1.83 -5.34
C ARG A 676 12.64 -1.32 -4.73
N TYR A 677 11.84 -0.65 -5.57
CA TYR A 677 10.58 -0.03 -5.19
C TYR A 677 9.49 -0.40 -6.20
N TRP A 678 8.25 -0.62 -5.76
CA TRP A 678 7.12 -0.88 -6.65
C TRP A 678 5.78 -0.50 -6.06
N TYR A 679 4.83 -0.12 -6.91
CA TYR A 679 3.43 -0.06 -6.52
C TYR A 679 2.77 -1.43 -6.63
N SER A 680 1.92 -1.77 -5.66
CA SER A 680 1.08 -2.96 -5.66
C SER A 680 -0.39 -2.57 -5.51
N THR A 681 -1.29 -3.45 -5.94
CA THR A 681 -2.75 -3.26 -5.77
C THR A 681 -3.21 -3.46 -4.33
N GLN A 682 -2.38 -4.07 -3.50
CA GLN A 682 -2.66 -4.28 -2.07
C GLN A 682 -1.95 -3.23 -1.21
N PRO A 683 -2.61 -2.70 -0.17
CA PRO A 683 -1.98 -1.76 0.76
C PRO A 683 -0.82 -2.43 1.50
N THR A 684 0.19 -1.66 1.89
CA THR A 684 1.35 -2.15 2.66
C THR A 684 0.94 -2.63 4.05
N VAL A 685 1.69 -3.59 4.59
CA VAL A 685 1.47 -4.08 5.97
C VAL A 685 1.62 -2.97 7.00
N THR A 686 2.48 -1.98 6.75
CA THR A 686 2.60 -0.77 7.59
C THR A 686 1.31 0.03 7.61
N LYS A 687 0.70 0.26 6.43
CA LYS A 687 -0.56 0.99 6.39
C LYS A 687 -1.70 0.21 7.04
N MET A 688 -1.74 -1.11 6.82
CA MET A 688 -2.69 -1.99 7.51
C MET A 688 -2.54 -1.90 9.03
N ALA A 689 -1.30 -1.87 9.54
CA ALA A 689 -1.02 -1.75 10.97
C ALA A 689 -1.48 -0.39 11.53
N GLU A 690 -1.24 0.71 10.81
CA GLU A 690 -1.76 2.03 11.19
C GLU A 690 -3.29 2.05 11.25
N ASP A 691 -3.95 1.51 10.22
CA ASP A 691 -5.41 1.51 10.15
C ASP A 691 -6.02 0.65 11.26
N ARG A 692 -5.41 -0.50 11.60
CA ARG A 692 -5.80 -1.31 12.76
C ARG A 692 -5.54 -0.59 14.08
N ALA A 693 -4.39 0.07 14.23
CA ALA A 693 -4.08 0.86 15.43
C ALA A 693 -5.09 2.01 15.63
N GLU A 694 -5.54 2.64 14.53
CA GLU A 694 -6.59 3.66 14.57
C GLU A 694 -7.97 3.07 14.89
N GLN A 695 -8.30 1.89 14.36
CA GLN A 695 -9.54 1.16 14.72
C GLN A 695 -9.57 0.79 16.20
N LEU A 696 -8.43 0.40 16.78
CA LEU A 696 -8.30 0.09 18.22
C LEU A 696 -8.59 1.30 19.12
N LYS A 697 -8.59 2.54 18.60
CA LYS A 697 -9.09 3.70 19.37
C LYS A 697 -10.58 3.61 19.67
N ARG A 698 -11.35 2.91 18.82
CA ARG A 698 -12.81 2.71 19.00
C ARG A 698 -13.12 1.52 19.90
N TYR A 699 -12.16 0.60 20.08
CA TYR A 699 -12.31 -0.63 20.87
C TYR A 699 -11.17 -0.77 21.88
N PRO A 700 -11.14 0.05 22.95
CA PRO A 700 -10.04 0.10 23.90
C PRO A 700 -9.87 -1.18 24.73
N ASP A 701 -10.92 -2.00 24.87
CA ASP A 701 -10.93 -3.18 25.73
C ASP A 701 -9.83 -4.19 25.38
N GLN A 702 -9.53 -4.39 24.09
CA GLN A 702 -8.47 -5.30 23.64
C GLN A 702 -7.08 -4.82 24.09
N VAL A 703 -6.85 -3.51 24.03
CA VAL A 703 -5.59 -2.88 24.43
C VAL A 703 -5.41 -2.97 25.95
N VAL A 704 -6.48 -2.70 26.70
CA VAL A 704 -6.49 -2.82 28.16
C VAL A 704 -6.22 -4.26 28.58
N ALA A 705 -6.91 -5.24 28.01
CA ALA A 705 -6.71 -6.66 28.32
C ALA A 705 -5.25 -7.11 28.09
N GLU A 706 -4.59 -6.62 27.04
CA GLU A 706 -3.18 -6.92 26.78
C GLU A 706 -2.23 -6.23 27.77
N ILE A 707 -2.50 -4.98 28.17
CA ILE A 707 -1.76 -4.30 29.25
C ILE A 707 -1.90 -5.11 30.54
N GLU A 708 -3.12 -5.50 30.91
CA GLU A 708 -3.38 -6.27 32.12
C GLU A 708 -2.68 -7.63 32.11
N ARG A 709 -2.70 -8.33 30.97
CA ARG A 709 -2.02 -9.63 30.80
C ARG A 709 -0.53 -9.50 31.08
N ARG A 710 0.14 -8.50 30.49
CA ARG A 710 1.58 -8.26 30.69
C ARG A 710 1.90 -7.80 32.11
N LEU A 711 1.06 -6.94 32.69
CA LEU A 711 1.21 -6.48 34.06
C LEU A 711 1.14 -7.67 35.04
N ARG A 712 0.18 -8.58 34.86
CA ARG A 712 0.08 -9.82 35.68
C ARG A 712 1.31 -10.71 35.56
N ILE A 713 1.99 -10.74 34.40
CA ILE A 713 3.22 -11.49 34.21
C ILE A 713 4.39 -10.85 34.99
N ASP A 714 4.56 -9.53 34.89
CA ASP A 714 5.61 -8.78 35.63
C ASP A 714 5.43 -8.91 37.16
N LEU A 715 4.17 -8.82 37.63
CA LEU A 715 3.82 -8.87 39.04
C LEU A 715 3.92 -10.28 39.67
N LYS A 716 4.33 -11.30 38.93
CA LYS A 716 4.73 -12.60 39.53
C LYS A 716 5.93 -12.45 40.46
N SER A 717 6.80 -11.48 40.20
CA SER A 717 7.93 -11.16 41.06
C SER A 717 7.49 -10.22 42.19
N ILE A 718 7.15 -10.78 43.35
CA ILE A 718 6.50 -10.06 44.46
C ILE A 718 7.41 -9.17 45.31
N GLY A 719 8.74 -9.20 45.12
CA GLY A 719 9.67 -8.43 45.95
C GLY A 719 9.62 -8.83 47.43
N ASP A 720 9.63 -7.85 48.34
CA ASP A 720 9.51 -8.10 49.78
C ASP A 720 8.06 -8.16 50.27
N PHE A 721 7.06 -8.05 49.39
CA PHE A 721 5.66 -8.18 49.79
C PHE A 721 5.26 -9.64 49.97
N CYS A 722 4.41 -9.92 50.95
CA CYS A 722 3.87 -11.27 51.14
C CYS A 722 2.86 -11.64 50.07
N ARG A 723 2.17 -10.64 49.51
CA ARG A 723 1.25 -10.82 48.38
C ARG A 723 1.10 -9.53 47.58
N VAL A 724 0.99 -9.70 46.26
CA VAL A 724 0.63 -8.63 45.31
C VAL A 724 -0.75 -8.91 44.77
N HIS A 725 -1.60 -7.89 44.74
CA HIS A 725 -2.96 -7.94 44.20
C HIS A 725 -2.98 -7.16 42.87
N PRO A 726 -2.84 -7.86 41.73
CA PRO A 726 -2.89 -7.21 40.43
C PRO A 726 -4.33 -6.84 40.08
N LEU A 727 -4.60 -5.56 39.87
CA LEU A 727 -5.82 -5.05 39.24
C LEU A 727 -7.12 -5.51 39.94
N PRO A 728 -7.30 -5.27 41.25
CA PRO A 728 -8.55 -5.60 41.91
C PRO A 728 -9.69 -4.74 41.34
N GLN A 729 -10.87 -5.34 41.15
CA GLN A 729 -12.07 -4.63 40.70
C GLN A 729 -12.73 -3.89 41.87
N SER A 730 -12.59 -4.42 43.09
CA SER A 730 -13.12 -3.80 44.30
C SER A 730 -12.26 -4.10 45.53
N GLY A 731 -12.52 -3.40 46.62
CA GLY A 731 -11.90 -3.69 47.92
C GLY A 731 -12.20 -5.11 48.45
N ALA A 732 -13.21 -5.81 47.91
CA ALA A 732 -13.50 -7.21 48.28
C ALA A 732 -12.43 -8.20 47.77
N ASP A 733 -11.75 -7.86 46.67
CA ASP A 733 -10.72 -8.70 46.05
C ASP A 733 -9.40 -8.71 46.83
N VAL A 734 -9.25 -7.75 47.77
CA VAL A 734 -8.08 -7.60 48.63
C VAL A 734 -8.43 -8.09 50.05
N PRO A 735 -7.96 -9.28 50.47
CA PRO A 735 -8.18 -9.79 51.82
C PRO A 735 -7.64 -8.83 52.89
N ASP A 736 -8.24 -8.86 54.07
CA ASP A 736 -7.83 -8.04 55.22
C ASP A 736 -6.95 -8.88 56.13
N ASP A 737 -5.65 -8.92 55.82
CA ASP A 737 -4.64 -9.70 56.52
C ASP A 737 -3.56 -8.77 57.10
N VAL A 738 -2.80 -9.28 58.08
CA VAL A 738 -1.78 -8.51 58.81
C VAL A 738 -0.51 -8.22 58.02
N ASP A 739 -0.17 -9.04 57.01
CA ASP A 739 1.10 -8.92 56.28
C ASP A 739 1.06 -7.86 55.17
N ALA A 740 2.20 -7.21 54.92
CA ALA A 740 2.34 -6.15 53.93
C ALA A 740 2.05 -6.62 52.49
N ARG A 741 1.24 -5.83 51.80
CA ARG A 741 0.69 -6.11 50.47
C ARG A 741 0.80 -4.92 49.55
N LEU A 742 1.04 -5.22 48.27
CA LEU A 742 0.99 -4.25 47.19
C LEU A 742 -0.29 -4.46 46.39
N VAL A 743 -1.05 -3.39 46.20
CA VAL A 743 -2.21 -3.35 45.32
C VAL A 743 -1.84 -2.57 44.06
N VAL A 744 -1.93 -3.18 42.89
CA VAL A 744 -1.65 -2.48 41.63
C VAL A 744 -2.96 -2.08 40.98
N LEU A 745 -3.20 -0.78 40.85
CA LEU A 745 -4.45 -0.22 40.33
C LEU A 745 -4.54 -0.40 38.82
N SER A 746 -5.78 -0.48 38.31
CA SER A 746 -6.08 -0.52 36.89
C SER A 746 -5.75 0.80 36.17
N THR A 747 -5.60 0.73 34.85
CA THR A 747 -5.43 1.89 33.96
C THR A 747 -6.62 2.86 34.01
N GLU A 748 -7.78 2.42 34.52
CA GLU A 748 -8.95 3.27 34.79
C GLU A 748 -8.72 4.31 35.90
N PHE A 749 -7.75 4.05 36.79
CA PHE A 749 -7.42 4.89 37.94
C PHE A 749 -6.01 5.47 37.80
N PRO A 750 -5.74 6.34 36.81
CA PRO A 750 -4.44 6.97 36.65
C PRO A 750 -4.19 8.01 37.75
N TYR A 751 -2.92 8.16 38.11
CA TYR A 751 -2.43 9.17 39.03
C TYR A 751 -2.05 10.46 38.29
N SER A 752 -2.46 11.59 38.87
CA SER A 752 -2.01 12.93 38.52
C SER A 752 -1.65 13.70 39.78
N LYS A 753 -0.93 14.82 39.65
CA LYS A 753 -0.59 15.68 40.81
C LYS A 753 -1.77 16.51 41.32
N ASP A 754 -2.93 16.43 40.67
CA ASP A 754 -4.11 17.18 41.05
C ASP A 754 -4.74 16.57 42.33
N ALA A 755 -5.30 17.43 43.17
CA ALA A 755 -5.97 16.99 44.38
C ALA A 755 -7.20 16.13 44.05
N GLY A 756 -7.33 14.97 44.72
CA GLY A 756 -8.48 14.07 44.51
C GLY A 756 -8.42 13.29 43.20
N ASN A 757 -7.22 12.98 42.69
CA ASN A 757 -7.06 12.15 41.49
C ASN A 757 -7.70 10.75 41.64
N LYS A 758 -7.98 10.11 40.50
CA LYS A 758 -8.68 8.82 40.46
C LYS A 758 -7.92 7.71 41.19
N ALA A 759 -6.59 7.71 41.11
CA ALA A 759 -5.76 6.72 41.78
C ALA A 759 -5.86 6.81 43.31
N GLU A 760 -5.75 8.02 43.88
CA GLU A 760 -5.92 8.25 45.32
C GLU A 760 -7.33 7.93 45.80
N ALA A 761 -8.36 8.29 45.01
CA ALA A 761 -9.74 7.96 45.35
C ALA A 761 -9.99 6.45 45.41
N ALA A 762 -9.48 5.69 44.43
CA ALA A 762 -9.55 4.24 44.41
C ALA A 762 -8.73 3.59 45.53
N ALA A 763 -7.51 4.07 45.75
CA ALA A 763 -6.64 3.62 46.84
C ALA A 763 -7.30 3.85 48.20
N LYS A 764 -7.94 5.01 48.40
CA LYS A 764 -8.70 5.34 49.62
C LYS A 764 -9.90 4.42 49.83
N ALA A 765 -10.69 4.16 48.78
CA ALA A 765 -11.83 3.25 48.88
C ALA A 765 -11.42 1.83 49.31
N ILE A 766 -10.32 1.31 48.73
CA ILE A 766 -9.76 -0.01 49.08
C ILE A 766 -9.14 0.00 50.49
N LEU A 767 -8.50 1.11 50.88
CA LEU A 767 -7.91 1.27 52.21
C LEU A 767 -8.98 1.31 53.31
N GLU A 768 -10.13 1.94 53.06
CA GLU A 768 -11.19 2.11 54.06
C GLU A 768 -12.14 0.92 54.16
N SER A 769 -12.33 0.16 53.07
CA SER A 769 -13.35 -0.89 53.00
C SER A 769 -12.85 -2.19 52.35
N ARG A 770 -13.40 -3.32 52.82
CA ARG A 770 -13.32 -4.64 52.18
C ARG A 770 -14.74 -5.09 51.84
N GLY A 771 -15.18 -4.79 50.62
CA GLY A 771 -16.58 -4.96 50.23
C GLY A 771 -17.48 -4.05 51.06
N ASN A 772 -18.46 -4.61 51.75
CA ASN A 772 -19.41 -3.85 52.57
C ASN A 772 -18.95 -3.63 54.02
N SER A 773 -17.79 -4.16 54.41
CA SER A 773 -17.25 -4.04 55.78
C SER A 773 -16.08 -3.06 55.84
N PRO A 774 -15.91 -2.31 56.95
CA PRO A 774 -14.74 -1.47 57.14
C PRO A 774 -13.48 -2.33 57.26
N ARG A 775 -12.37 -1.88 56.67
CA ARG A 775 -11.08 -2.56 56.72
C ARG A 775 -10.38 -2.29 58.04
N LEU A 776 -9.88 -3.34 58.69
CA LEU A 776 -9.17 -3.25 59.96
C LEU A 776 -7.67 -3.02 59.74
N PHE A 777 -7.00 -3.81 58.89
CA PHE A 777 -5.54 -3.78 58.73
C PHE A 777 -5.09 -2.79 57.65
N ARG A 778 -5.38 -1.51 57.86
CA ARG A 778 -5.12 -0.45 56.87
C ARG A 778 -3.62 -0.20 56.64
N ASN A 779 -2.79 -0.40 57.67
CA ASN A 779 -1.35 -0.18 57.55
C ASN A 779 -0.65 -1.26 56.70
N SER A 780 -1.29 -2.39 56.39
CA SER A 780 -0.67 -3.44 55.58
C SER A 780 -0.68 -3.15 54.07
N LEU A 781 -1.43 -2.13 53.60
CA LEU A 781 -1.61 -1.86 52.16
C LEU A 781 -0.74 -0.71 51.64
N THR A 782 -0.21 -0.91 50.43
CA THR A 782 0.40 0.11 49.58
C THR A 782 -0.12 -0.02 48.15
N PHE A 783 -0.11 1.06 47.36
CA PHE A 783 -0.76 1.08 46.05
C PHE A 783 0.20 1.51 44.95
N LEU A 784 0.22 0.83 43.81
CA LEU A 784 0.94 1.23 42.61
C LEU A 784 -0.05 1.69 41.55
N ALA A 785 0.16 2.89 41.00
CA ALA A 785 -0.69 3.52 40.01
C ALA A 785 0.09 3.89 38.75
N VAL A 786 -0.63 3.93 37.63
CA VAL A 786 -0.11 4.40 36.34
C VAL A 786 -0.14 5.93 36.29
N ASP A 787 0.87 6.55 35.68
CA ASP A 787 0.91 7.98 35.41
C ASP A 787 -0.06 8.36 34.29
N GLN A 788 -0.88 9.41 34.50
CA GLN A 788 -1.89 9.83 33.53
C GLN A 788 -1.31 10.26 32.17
N THR A 789 -0.15 10.93 32.16
CA THR A 789 0.47 11.40 30.92
C THR A 789 1.14 10.26 30.17
N ARG A 790 1.90 9.42 30.88
CA ARG A 790 2.59 8.26 30.31
C ARG A 790 1.64 7.14 29.88
N LEU A 791 0.43 7.09 30.43
CA LEU A 791 -0.59 6.16 30.00
C LEU A 791 -0.97 6.37 28.52
N GLN A 792 -0.98 7.62 28.02
CA GLN A 792 -1.24 7.90 26.60
C GLN A 792 -0.12 7.34 25.71
N ASP A 793 1.15 7.54 26.09
CA ASP A 793 2.30 6.98 25.38
C ASP A 793 2.27 5.45 25.35
N LEU A 794 1.91 4.82 26.49
CA LEU A 794 1.79 3.37 26.62
C LEU A 794 0.62 2.81 25.78
N ASP A 795 -0.53 3.48 25.79
CA ASP A 795 -1.72 3.11 25.02
C ASP A 795 -1.43 3.16 23.51
N GLU A 796 -0.76 4.20 23.02
CA GLU A 796 -0.36 4.28 21.61
C GLU A 796 0.64 3.20 21.22
N ALA A 797 1.67 2.97 22.05
CA ALA A 797 2.66 1.91 21.81
C ALA A 797 1.99 0.52 21.81
N MET A 798 1.05 0.28 22.72
CA MET A 798 0.32 -0.97 22.82
C MET A 798 -0.59 -1.20 21.61
N ARG A 799 -1.30 -0.17 21.14
CA ARG A 799 -2.12 -0.27 19.91
C ARG A 799 -1.31 -0.67 18.71
N ARG A 800 -0.11 -0.10 18.54
CA ARG A 800 0.81 -0.50 17.46
C ARG A 800 1.23 -1.96 17.60
N TYR A 801 1.57 -2.41 18.81
CA TYR A 801 1.91 -3.82 19.04
C TYR A 801 0.74 -4.76 18.69
N VAL A 802 -0.46 -4.50 19.23
CA VAL A 802 -1.66 -5.32 18.98
C VAL A 802 -2.02 -5.32 17.49
N ALA A 803 -1.90 -4.19 16.81
CA ALA A 803 -2.11 -4.10 15.36
C ALA A 803 -1.15 -5.02 14.59
N TRP A 804 0.15 -4.97 14.89
CA TRP A 804 1.13 -5.85 14.26
C TRP A 804 0.93 -7.34 14.58
N ALA A 805 0.61 -7.65 15.84
CA ALA A 805 0.32 -9.03 16.27
C ALA A 805 -0.88 -9.60 15.50
N SER A 806 -1.97 -8.83 15.39
CA SER A 806 -3.18 -9.27 14.66
C SER A 806 -2.91 -9.54 13.17
N ILE A 807 -2.05 -8.75 12.52
CA ILE A 807 -1.69 -8.96 11.10
C ILE A 807 -0.92 -10.26 10.92
N LEU A 808 -0.05 -10.61 11.86
CA LEU A 808 0.72 -11.86 11.83
C LEU A 808 -0.13 -13.07 12.15
N ASP A 809 -1.10 -12.94 13.06
CA ASP A 809 -2.07 -14.00 13.35
C ASP A 809 -2.95 -14.32 12.12
N GLU A 810 -3.35 -13.29 11.36
CA GLU A 810 -4.16 -13.41 10.15
C GLU A 810 -3.33 -13.58 8.85
N LYS A 811 -2.03 -13.92 8.94
CA LYS A 811 -1.13 -13.95 7.76
C LYS A 811 -1.61 -14.80 6.59
N LEU A 812 -2.34 -15.88 6.88
CA LEU A 812 -2.90 -16.79 5.86
C LEU A 812 -4.16 -16.20 5.20
N GLU A 813 -5.05 -15.58 5.98
CA GLU A 813 -6.27 -14.95 5.48
C GLU A 813 -5.97 -13.72 4.63
N LEU A 814 -4.94 -12.96 5.04
CA LEU A 814 -4.44 -11.79 4.34
C LEU A 814 -3.57 -12.13 3.12
N ASN A 815 -3.26 -13.42 2.89
CA ASN A 815 -2.35 -13.90 1.85
C ASN A 815 -1.01 -13.15 1.82
N LEU A 816 -0.41 -12.92 3.00
CA LEU A 816 0.85 -12.18 3.09
C LEU A 816 1.99 -12.95 2.44
N ASP A 817 2.77 -12.27 1.61
CA ASP A 817 3.98 -12.84 1.02
C ASP A 817 5.12 -12.98 2.06
N PRO A 818 6.18 -13.77 1.78
CA PRO A 818 7.28 -13.98 2.73
C PRO A 818 8.01 -12.69 3.14
N HIS A 819 8.05 -11.68 2.29
CA HIS A 819 8.68 -10.40 2.59
C HIS A 819 7.81 -9.59 3.56
N GLN A 820 6.50 -9.49 3.28
CA GLN A 820 5.50 -8.86 4.15
C GLN A 820 5.48 -9.49 5.55
N VAL A 821 5.59 -10.83 5.65
CA VAL A 821 5.67 -11.53 6.94
C VAL A 821 6.92 -11.11 7.72
N ARG A 822 8.11 -11.13 7.10
CA ARG A 822 9.35 -10.71 7.77
C ARG A 822 9.32 -9.24 8.22
N GLN A 823 8.74 -8.37 7.39
CA GLN A 823 8.55 -6.97 7.72
C GLN A 823 7.63 -6.80 8.94
N ALA A 824 6.48 -7.48 8.95
CA ALA A 824 5.54 -7.44 10.06
C ALA A 824 6.14 -8.04 11.36
N GLU A 825 6.89 -9.14 11.27
CA GLU A 825 7.62 -9.73 12.43
C GLU A 825 8.64 -8.76 13.03
N THR A 826 9.39 -8.06 12.17
CA THR A 826 10.39 -7.08 12.60
C THR A 826 9.72 -5.90 13.30
N GLN A 827 8.65 -5.36 12.71
CA GLN A 827 7.91 -4.24 13.28
C GLN A 827 7.18 -4.63 14.58
N MET A 828 6.62 -5.84 14.66
CA MET A 828 6.03 -6.38 15.89
C MET A 828 7.06 -6.45 17.01
N LYS A 829 8.27 -6.96 16.74
CA LYS A 829 9.36 -7.03 17.74
C LYS A 829 9.80 -5.64 18.22
N THR A 830 9.88 -4.66 17.31
CA THR A 830 10.20 -3.28 17.66
C THR A 830 9.08 -2.64 18.50
N ALA A 831 7.81 -2.89 18.16
CA ALA A 831 6.68 -2.43 18.95
C ALA A 831 6.66 -3.10 20.34
N ASP A 832 6.97 -4.39 20.42
CA ASP A 832 7.03 -5.15 21.66
C ASP A 832 8.12 -4.63 22.62
N SER A 833 9.33 -4.36 22.10
CA SER A 833 10.41 -3.78 22.90
C SER A 833 10.08 -2.36 23.38
N THR A 834 9.37 -1.58 22.55
CA THR A 834 8.87 -0.25 22.94
C THR A 834 7.87 -0.35 24.09
N VAL A 835 6.92 -1.28 24.01
CA VAL A 835 5.95 -1.55 25.10
C VAL A 835 6.66 -2.01 26.37
N ALA A 836 7.63 -2.92 26.26
CA ALA A 836 8.42 -3.42 27.39
C ALA A 836 9.19 -2.30 28.11
N ALA A 837 9.65 -1.28 27.37
CA ALA A 837 10.29 -0.09 27.96
C ALA A 837 9.28 0.89 28.59
N ARG A 838 8.14 1.14 27.92
CA ARG A 838 7.13 2.12 28.37
C ARG A 838 6.30 1.66 29.55
N MET A 839 6.04 0.36 29.67
CA MET A 839 5.23 -0.20 30.76
C MET A 839 5.75 0.15 32.16
N PRO A 840 7.04 -0.10 32.50
CA PRO A 840 7.59 0.30 33.79
C PRO A 840 7.73 1.81 33.98
N GLU A 841 7.85 2.60 32.91
CA GLU A 841 7.86 4.06 32.99
C GLU A 841 6.47 4.64 33.28
N ALA A 842 5.42 3.95 32.83
CA ALA A 842 4.04 4.34 33.08
C ALA A 842 3.59 3.98 34.51
N TYR A 843 3.85 2.75 34.97
CA TYR A 843 3.55 2.31 36.34
C TYR A 843 4.64 2.75 37.34
N GLN A 844 4.73 4.06 37.56
CA GLN A 844 5.82 4.66 38.34
C GLN A 844 5.38 5.30 39.67
N TRP A 845 4.09 5.39 39.98
CA TRP A 845 3.61 6.09 41.18
C TRP A 845 3.21 5.13 42.28
N LEU A 846 4.00 5.10 43.35
CA LEU A 846 3.69 4.35 44.56
C LEU A 846 3.01 5.27 45.57
N LEU A 847 1.74 5.00 45.86
CA LEU A 847 0.91 5.72 46.82
C LEU A 847 0.93 4.99 48.16
N VAL A 848 1.40 5.70 49.19
CA VAL A 848 1.58 5.16 50.53
C VAL A 848 0.74 5.97 51.51
N PRO A 849 -0.17 5.34 52.27
CA PRO A 849 -0.85 6.02 53.36
C PRO A 849 0.14 6.24 54.50
N VAL A 850 0.22 7.47 54.99
CA VAL A 850 1.12 7.88 56.09
C VAL A 850 0.32 8.69 57.12
N GLN A 851 0.65 8.51 58.39
CA GLN A 851 0.04 9.23 59.50
C GLN A 851 1.11 9.55 60.54
N THR A 852 1.28 10.82 60.91
CA THR A 852 2.37 11.25 61.81
C THR A 852 2.06 11.05 63.29
N SER A 853 0.78 11.13 63.67
CA SER A 853 0.29 10.93 65.04
C SER A 853 -1.14 10.37 65.03
N PRO A 854 -1.61 9.74 66.12
CA PRO A 854 -2.97 9.18 66.18
C PRO A 854 -4.09 10.19 65.91
N GLN A 855 -3.88 11.47 66.20
CA GLN A 855 -4.84 12.56 66.00
C GLN A 855 -4.74 13.22 64.60
N ALA A 856 -3.67 12.96 63.85
CA ALA A 856 -3.51 13.49 62.50
C ALA A 856 -4.38 12.72 61.49
N ALA A 857 -4.81 13.39 60.42
CA ALA A 857 -5.47 12.72 59.31
C ALA A 857 -4.47 11.82 58.55
N VAL A 858 -4.97 10.79 57.87
CA VAL A 858 -4.15 9.97 56.95
C VAL A 858 -3.90 10.78 55.68
N GLU A 859 -2.63 10.91 55.32
CA GLU A 859 -2.17 11.60 54.11
C GLU A 859 -1.61 10.59 53.10
N TRP A 860 -1.65 10.94 51.82
CA TRP A 860 -1.10 10.14 50.74
C TRP A 860 0.27 10.65 50.33
N GLN A 861 1.30 9.83 50.53
CA GLN A 861 2.63 10.10 50.00
C GLN A 861 2.80 9.40 48.64
N ALA A 862 2.96 10.19 47.59
CA ALA A 862 3.23 9.68 46.25
C ALA A 862 4.74 9.64 45.97
N LEU A 863 5.29 8.44 45.81
CA LEU A 863 6.70 8.18 45.56
C LEU A 863 6.90 7.71 44.13
N ARG A 864 7.85 8.32 43.42
CA ARG A 864 8.22 7.90 42.07
C ARG A 864 9.18 6.71 42.13
N LEU A 865 8.89 5.65 41.38
CA LEU A 865 9.74 4.48 41.21
C LEU A 865 10.78 4.71 40.10
N SER A 866 11.97 4.13 40.29
CA SER A 866 13.09 4.18 39.33
C SER A 866 13.86 2.86 39.35
N GLY A 867 14.48 2.49 38.21
CA GLY A 867 15.28 1.26 38.07
C GLY A 867 14.81 0.38 36.91
N GLN A 868 15.41 -0.81 36.77
CA GLN A 868 15.06 -1.79 35.72
C GLN A 868 14.44 -3.10 36.25
N ASP A 869 14.33 -3.29 37.57
CA ASP A 869 13.74 -4.51 38.16
C ASP A 869 12.23 -4.69 37.84
N ALA A 870 11.60 -5.78 38.25
CA ALA A 870 10.13 -5.90 38.18
C ALA A 870 9.42 -4.85 39.07
N LEU A 871 8.17 -4.49 38.75
CA LEU A 871 7.46 -3.37 39.38
C LEU A 871 7.35 -3.49 40.90
N ALA A 872 6.94 -4.65 41.42
CA ALA A 872 6.79 -4.85 42.86
C ALA A 872 8.15 -4.87 43.59
N VAL A 873 9.22 -5.34 42.95
CA VAL A 873 10.58 -5.29 43.50
C VAL A 873 11.08 -3.84 43.62
N ARG A 874 10.78 -2.98 42.64
CA ARG A 874 11.09 -1.54 42.73
C ARG A 874 10.32 -0.87 43.85
N ALA A 875 9.03 -1.18 43.96
CA ALA A 875 8.18 -0.66 45.02
C ALA A 875 8.71 -1.05 46.41
N SER A 876 9.04 -2.33 46.63
CA SER A 876 9.54 -2.78 47.93
C SER A 876 10.91 -2.19 48.27
N LYS A 877 11.84 -2.09 47.30
CA LYS A 877 13.12 -1.39 47.47
C LYS A 877 12.92 0.08 47.84
N LYS A 878 12.01 0.79 47.16
CA LYS A 878 11.73 2.20 47.46
C LYS A 878 11.14 2.36 48.86
N LEU A 879 10.19 1.53 49.26
CA LEU A 879 9.60 1.57 50.61
C LEU A 879 10.65 1.28 51.70
N ARG A 880 11.53 0.31 51.48
CA ARG A 880 12.61 -0.01 52.43
C ARG A 880 13.55 1.17 52.63
N ASN A 881 13.94 1.83 51.53
CA ASN A 881 14.85 2.98 51.58
C ASN A 881 14.25 4.20 52.26
N GLU A 882 12.93 4.39 52.18
CA GLU A 882 12.19 5.47 52.86
C GLU A 882 11.70 5.06 54.27
N GLU A 883 12.08 3.88 54.77
CA GLU A 883 11.61 3.29 56.05
C GLU A 883 10.07 3.11 56.16
N LEU A 884 9.36 3.06 55.03
CA LEU A 884 7.91 2.84 54.95
C LEU A 884 7.50 1.36 54.84
N LEU A 885 8.49 0.47 54.78
CA LEU A 885 8.34 -0.98 54.91
C LEU A 885 9.56 -1.51 55.67
N VAL A 886 9.32 -2.17 56.80
CA VAL A 886 10.36 -2.66 57.69
C VAL A 886 10.49 -4.19 57.54
N PRO A 887 11.53 -4.69 56.86
CA PRO A 887 11.76 -6.12 56.70
C PRO A 887 12.50 -6.75 57.89
N SER A 888 13.09 -5.94 58.77
CA SER A 888 13.73 -6.38 60.00
C SER A 888 13.61 -5.29 61.07
N LEU A 889 13.32 -5.68 62.31
CA LEU A 889 13.13 -4.77 63.44
C LEU A 889 13.96 -5.28 64.63
N ALA A 890 14.73 -4.39 65.26
CA ALA A 890 15.49 -4.71 66.47
C ALA A 890 14.59 -4.63 67.72
N GLY A 891 14.88 -5.43 68.75
CA GLY A 891 14.09 -5.47 69.99
C GLY A 891 14.06 -4.13 70.74
N THR A 892 15.14 -3.35 70.68
CA THR A 892 15.22 -2.00 71.24
C THR A 892 14.31 -1.02 70.51
N ARG A 893 14.26 -1.07 69.16
CA ARG A 893 13.35 -0.24 68.34
C ARG A 893 11.90 -0.62 68.60
N LEU A 894 11.59 -1.91 68.75
CA LEU A 894 10.25 -2.35 69.16
C LEU A 894 9.88 -1.76 70.52
N ARG A 895 10.78 -1.79 71.51
CA ARG A 895 10.55 -1.17 72.82
C ARG A 895 10.29 0.34 72.72
N MET A 896 11.05 1.06 71.89
CA MET A 896 10.83 2.49 71.66
C MET A 896 9.44 2.78 71.09
N GLU A 897 8.94 1.98 70.15
CA GLU A 897 7.59 2.16 69.61
C GLU A 897 6.49 1.84 70.64
N LEU A 898 6.70 0.82 71.48
CA LEU A 898 5.80 0.47 72.59
C LEU A 898 5.69 1.57 73.67
N ASP A 899 6.75 2.35 73.86
CA ASP A 899 6.79 3.45 74.83
C ASP A 899 6.34 4.79 74.21
N ARG A 900 6.68 5.04 72.94
CA ARG A 900 6.31 6.26 72.21
C ARG A 900 4.80 6.40 72.05
N ILE A 901 4.12 5.29 71.79
CA ILE A 901 2.67 5.21 71.67
C ILE A 901 2.21 4.24 72.74
N PRO A 902 1.13 4.51 73.52
CA PRO A 902 0.72 3.67 74.65
C PRO A 902 0.12 2.32 74.17
N LEU A 903 0.96 1.47 73.57
CA LEU A 903 0.62 0.12 73.11
C LEU A 903 0.59 -0.88 74.26
N TRP A 904 1.22 -0.54 75.39
CA TRP A 904 1.07 -1.26 76.65
C TRP A 904 -0.37 -1.19 77.18
N ARG A 905 -0.97 -2.34 77.50
CA ARG A 905 -2.32 -2.43 78.07
C ARG A 905 -2.22 -2.73 79.56
N GLY A 906 -1.83 -1.72 80.31
CA GLY A 906 -1.37 -1.87 81.70
C GLY A 906 0.11 -2.24 81.74
N ASP A 907 0.41 -3.43 82.24
CA ASP A 907 1.79 -3.91 82.48
C ASP A 907 2.28 -4.94 81.46
N HIS A 908 1.42 -5.36 80.54
CA HIS A 908 1.76 -6.31 79.47
C HIS A 908 0.97 -6.05 78.18
N VAL A 909 1.35 -6.71 77.09
CA VAL A 909 0.63 -6.71 75.81
C VAL A 909 0.82 -8.05 75.09
N SER A 910 -0.23 -8.56 74.44
CA SER A 910 -0.15 -9.80 73.66
C SER A 910 0.61 -9.59 72.34
N ILE A 911 1.45 -10.55 71.95
CA ILE A 911 2.20 -10.49 70.68
C ILE A 911 1.24 -10.52 69.48
N ARG A 912 0.19 -11.36 69.51
CA ARG A 912 -0.87 -11.36 68.49
C ARG A 912 -1.47 -9.98 68.30
N GLN A 913 -1.78 -9.35 69.43
CA GLN A 913 -2.38 -8.04 69.43
C GLN A 913 -1.43 -6.95 68.92
N LEU A 914 -0.13 -7.05 69.19
CA LEU A 914 0.86 -6.16 68.59
C LEU A 914 0.91 -6.35 67.08
N ALA A 915 0.93 -7.58 66.58
CA ALA A 915 0.88 -7.83 65.14
C ALA A 915 -0.35 -7.17 64.48
N GLU A 916 -1.51 -7.28 65.13
CA GLU A 916 -2.73 -6.58 64.69
C GLU A 916 -2.61 -5.05 64.78
N ASP A 917 -2.05 -4.50 65.86
CA ASP A 917 -1.92 -3.06 66.06
C ASP A 917 -0.98 -2.45 65.01
N PHE A 918 0.19 -3.08 64.76
CA PHE A 918 1.14 -2.69 63.70
C PHE A 918 0.51 -2.75 62.30
N ALA A 919 -0.38 -3.72 62.04
CA ALA A 919 -1.09 -3.82 60.77
C ALA A 919 -2.32 -2.88 60.68
N ARG A 920 -2.91 -2.47 61.80
CA ARG A 920 -4.13 -1.65 61.87
C ARG A 920 -3.87 -0.15 61.80
N TYR A 921 -2.85 0.32 62.52
CA TYR A 921 -2.62 1.75 62.71
C TYR A 921 -1.55 2.29 61.77
N VAL A 922 -1.92 3.23 60.91
CA VAL A 922 -1.04 3.80 59.87
C VAL A 922 0.12 4.62 60.45
N TYR A 923 -0.01 5.09 61.69
CA TYR A 923 1.05 5.81 62.39
C TYR A 923 2.16 4.90 62.95
N LEU A 924 1.98 3.57 62.93
CA LEU A 924 3.02 2.61 63.30
C LEU A 924 3.85 2.19 62.08
N PRO A 925 5.11 1.79 62.27
CA PRO A 925 5.92 1.26 61.19
C PRO A 925 5.26 0.05 60.51
N ARG A 926 5.16 0.05 59.17
CA ARG A 926 4.62 -1.08 58.42
C ARG A 926 5.62 -2.23 58.42
N LEU A 927 5.27 -3.34 59.08
CA LEU A 927 6.08 -4.55 59.09
C LEU A 927 5.83 -5.38 57.82
N LYS A 928 6.84 -6.08 57.33
CA LYS A 928 6.70 -7.01 56.20
C LYS A 928 5.67 -8.11 56.50
N ASP A 929 5.85 -8.80 57.61
CA ASP A 929 5.02 -9.89 58.10
C ASP A 929 5.20 -10.06 59.61
N SER A 930 4.43 -10.98 60.20
CA SER A 930 4.52 -11.27 61.64
C SER A 930 5.88 -11.83 62.07
N SER A 931 6.70 -12.37 61.15
CA SER A 931 8.03 -12.90 61.47
C SER A 931 9.01 -11.79 61.88
N VAL A 932 8.84 -10.59 61.33
CA VAL A 932 9.62 -9.40 61.71
C VAL A 932 9.39 -9.05 63.18
N LEU A 933 8.14 -9.12 63.64
CA LEU A 933 7.80 -8.86 65.03
C LEU A 933 8.34 -9.95 65.94
N THR A 934 8.17 -11.23 65.59
CA THR A 934 8.71 -12.33 66.41
C THR A 934 10.22 -12.27 66.49
N ALA A 935 10.93 -11.96 65.40
CA ALA A 935 12.38 -11.80 65.39
C ALA A 935 12.82 -10.63 66.29
N ALA A 936 12.11 -9.50 66.26
CA ALA A 936 12.38 -8.38 67.16
C ALA A 936 12.18 -8.74 68.64
N VAL A 937 11.17 -9.54 68.95
CA VAL A 937 10.94 -10.05 70.31
C VAL A 937 12.07 -10.99 70.75
N GLN A 938 12.49 -11.92 69.89
CA GLN A 938 13.59 -12.85 70.18
C GLN A 938 14.92 -12.10 70.40
N ASP A 939 15.22 -11.13 69.55
CA ASP A 939 16.37 -10.24 69.66
C ASP A 939 16.34 -9.46 70.98
N GLY A 940 15.20 -8.83 71.30
CA GLY A 940 15.01 -8.08 72.55
C GLY A 940 15.19 -8.90 73.83
N LEU A 941 14.74 -10.15 73.84
CA LEU A 941 14.91 -11.08 74.96
C LEU A 941 16.36 -11.57 75.11
N GLY A 942 17.13 -11.59 74.02
CA GLY A 942 18.53 -11.99 73.98
C GLY A 942 19.52 -10.91 74.43
N LEU A 943 19.07 -9.66 74.63
CA LEU A 943 19.92 -8.56 75.07
C LEU A 943 20.43 -8.75 76.51
N LEU A 944 21.73 -8.55 76.72
CA LEU A 944 22.35 -8.58 78.06
C LEU A 944 21.74 -7.54 79.01
N LEU A 945 21.33 -6.38 78.48
CA LEU A 945 20.70 -5.27 79.20
C LEU A 945 19.17 -5.21 78.96
N TRP A 946 18.51 -6.35 78.79
CA TRP A 946 17.05 -6.41 78.51
C TRP A 946 16.18 -5.63 79.51
N SER A 947 16.64 -5.48 80.75
CA SER A 947 15.94 -4.75 81.80
C SER A 947 15.89 -3.24 81.58
N GLN A 948 16.86 -2.68 80.86
CA GLN A 948 16.93 -1.25 80.53
C GLN A 948 16.47 -0.99 79.09
N ASP A 949 16.85 -1.87 78.16
CA ASP A 949 16.72 -1.61 76.72
C ASP A 949 15.56 -2.37 76.04
N SER A 950 14.87 -3.30 76.73
CA SER A 950 13.78 -4.08 76.12
C SER A 950 12.63 -4.45 77.10
N PHE A 951 12.23 -5.72 77.14
CA PHE A 951 11.03 -6.25 77.80
C PHE A 951 11.22 -7.73 78.14
N ALA A 952 10.32 -8.28 78.98
CA ALA A 952 10.28 -9.71 79.30
C ALA A 952 9.14 -10.41 78.54
N TYR A 953 9.15 -11.75 78.55
CA TYR A 953 8.13 -12.59 77.91
C TYR A 953 7.42 -13.48 78.93
N ALA A 954 6.10 -13.65 78.81
CA ALA A 954 5.32 -14.61 79.59
C ALA A 954 4.37 -15.42 78.69
N ASP A 955 4.07 -16.66 79.09
CA ASP A 955 3.14 -17.53 78.35
C ASP A 955 1.68 -17.13 78.62
N SER A 956 1.33 -16.64 79.82
CA SER A 956 0.00 -16.14 80.16
C SER A 956 -0.01 -15.31 81.46
N TYR A 957 -1.10 -14.57 81.72
CA TYR A 957 -1.32 -13.84 82.97
C TYR A 957 -2.45 -14.48 83.77
N ASP A 958 -2.22 -14.75 85.05
CA ASP A 958 -3.20 -15.26 85.99
C ASP A 958 -3.86 -14.10 86.76
N GLU A 959 -5.11 -13.76 86.42
CA GLU A 959 -5.84 -12.67 87.05
C GLU A 959 -6.16 -12.92 88.53
N THR A 960 -6.34 -14.19 88.94
CA THR A 960 -6.66 -14.54 90.33
C THR A 960 -5.43 -14.46 91.23
N ALA A 961 -4.28 -14.93 90.75
CA ALA A 961 -3.02 -14.87 91.48
C ALA A 961 -2.24 -13.55 91.25
N LYS A 962 -2.72 -12.67 90.35
CA LYS A 962 -2.03 -11.48 89.86
C LYS A 962 -0.57 -11.77 89.46
N ARG A 963 -0.33 -12.89 88.76
CA ARG A 963 1.02 -13.43 88.47
C ARG A 963 1.16 -13.81 87.00
N TYR A 964 2.33 -13.53 86.41
CA TYR A 964 2.69 -14.00 85.07
C TYR A 964 3.21 -15.45 85.11
N ARG A 965 2.62 -16.33 84.30
CA ARG A 965 3.03 -17.74 84.16
C ARG A 965 4.01 -17.89 83.01
N GLY A 966 5.05 -18.71 83.21
CA GLY A 966 6.09 -18.93 82.20
C GLY A 966 6.96 -17.70 81.93
N LEU A 967 7.13 -16.81 82.92
CA LEU A 967 7.92 -15.58 82.79
C LEU A 967 9.40 -15.91 82.48
N ARG A 968 9.91 -15.34 81.37
CA ARG A 968 11.29 -15.48 80.90
C ARG A 968 11.92 -14.09 80.78
N CYS A 969 13.05 -13.94 81.45
CA CYS A 969 13.82 -12.71 81.57
C CYS A 969 15.25 -12.98 81.06
N GLY A 970 15.71 -12.27 80.02
CA GLY A 970 17.09 -12.38 79.51
C GLY A 970 17.50 -13.76 78.99
N LYS A 971 16.54 -14.57 78.52
CA LYS A 971 16.78 -15.93 77.99
C LYS A 971 16.35 -15.99 76.53
N GLN A 972 17.17 -16.60 75.68
CA GLN A 972 16.80 -16.84 74.29
C GLN A 972 15.61 -17.80 74.20
N LEU A 973 14.64 -17.43 73.37
CA LEU A 973 13.42 -18.17 73.11
C LEU A 973 13.23 -18.25 71.60
N THR A 974 12.89 -19.42 71.07
CA THR A 974 12.46 -19.55 69.68
C THR A 974 10.94 -19.42 69.63
N LEU A 975 10.45 -18.32 69.08
CA LEU A 975 9.04 -18.09 68.78
C LEU A 975 8.76 -18.46 67.32
N SER A 976 7.69 -19.21 67.08
CA SER A 976 7.20 -19.46 65.72
C SER A 976 6.33 -18.28 65.27
N PRO A 977 6.48 -17.78 64.02
CA PRO A 977 5.60 -16.75 63.47
C PRO A 977 4.12 -17.18 63.41
N ASP A 978 3.84 -18.49 63.39
CA ASP A 978 2.48 -19.05 63.36
C ASP A 978 1.81 -19.10 64.74
N ASN A 979 2.57 -18.91 65.83
CA ASN A 979 2.07 -18.98 67.20
C ASN A 979 2.43 -17.69 67.98
N LEU A 980 1.46 -16.78 68.05
CA LEU A 980 1.59 -15.46 68.69
C LEU A 980 0.92 -15.38 70.08
N ASP A 981 0.71 -16.52 70.75
CA ASP A 981 -0.05 -16.61 72.01
C ASP A 981 0.69 -16.11 73.27
N GLY A 982 1.89 -15.51 73.11
CA GLY A 982 2.68 -14.96 74.22
C GLY A 982 2.37 -13.51 74.60
N LEU A 983 2.83 -13.10 75.78
CA LEU A 983 2.72 -11.75 76.32
C LEU A 983 4.10 -11.10 76.47
N LEU A 984 4.24 -9.86 76.02
CA LEU A 984 5.36 -8.99 76.40
C LEU A 984 5.01 -8.28 77.71
N VAL A 985 5.93 -8.28 78.67
CA VAL A 985 5.76 -7.69 80.00
C VAL A 985 6.79 -6.58 80.20
N LYS A 986 6.36 -5.47 80.81
CA LYS A 986 7.27 -4.36 81.17
C LYS A 986 8.40 -4.88 82.05
N ALA A 987 9.63 -4.45 81.73
CA ALA A 987 10.84 -4.90 82.41
C ALA A 987 10.77 -4.74 83.95
N GLU A 988 10.27 -3.60 84.44
CA GLU A 988 10.13 -3.31 85.87
C GLU A 988 9.19 -4.29 86.60
N VAL A 989 8.10 -4.68 85.95
CA VAL A 989 7.08 -5.58 86.51
C VAL A 989 7.57 -7.02 86.52
N ALA A 990 8.24 -7.44 85.44
CA ALA A 990 8.88 -8.75 85.38
C ALA A 990 9.98 -8.91 86.43
N GLN A 991 10.78 -7.85 86.65
CA GLN A 991 11.80 -7.83 87.71
C GLN A 991 11.19 -7.89 89.11
N ALA A 992 10.11 -7.15 89.36
CA ALA A 992 9.41 -7.18 90.65
C ALA A 992 8.87 -8.58 90.98
N GLN A 993 8.28 -9.28 89.99
CA GLN A 993 7.83 -10.67 90.18
C GLN A 993 9.02 -11.62 90.38
N GLN A 994 10.11 -11.50 89.61
CA GLN A 994 11.28 -12.36 89.76
C GLN A 994 11.97 -12.17 91.12
N ALA A 995 12.04 -10.94 91.63
CA ALA A 995 12.56 -10.63 92.95
C ALA A 995 11.67 -11.17 94.09
N ALA A 996 10.34 -11.05 93.94
CA ALA A 996 9.38 -11.61 94.89
C ALA A 996 9.42 -13.15 94.93
N GLU A 997 9.59 -13.82 93.79
CA GLU A 997 9.73 -15.28 93.70
C GLU A 997 11.08 -15.77 94.23
N ALA A 998 12.17 -15.03 94.02
CA ALA A 998 13.48 -15.34 94.61
C ALA A 998 13.50 -15.17 96.14
N ALA A 999 12.71 -14.24 96.69
CA ALA A 999 12.58 -14.03 98.12
C ALA A 999 11.70 -15.08 98.84
N ALA A 1000 10.90 -15.87 98.10
CA ALA A 1000 9.94 -16.84 98.63
C ALA A 1000 10.49 -18.28 98.80
N ILE A 1001 11.79 -18.51 98.61
CA ILE A 1001 12.46 -19.81 98.80
C ILE A 1001 13.02 -19.91 100.25
N PRO A 1002 12.59 -20.86 101.12
CA PRO A 1002 13.12 -20.98 102.49
C PRO A 1002 14.48 -21.72 102.56
N GLN A 1003 15.43 -21.20 103.34
CA GLN A 1003 16.64 -21.92 103.79
C GLN A 1003 16.29 -22.96 104.87
N ALA A 1004 16.73 -24.22 104.71
CA ALA A 1004 16.67 -25.24 105.75
C ALA A 1004 18.02 -25.37 106.48
N GLY A 1005 17.99 -25.17 107.81
CA GLY A 1005 19.15 -25.15 108.69
C GLY A 1005 19.62 -26.51 109.24
N THR A 1006 20.82 -26.46 109.81
CA THR A 1006 21.61 -27.52 110.46
C THR A 1006 21.36 -27.63 111.98
N THR A 1007 21.51 -28.84 112.52
CA THR A 1007 21.86 -29.17 113.93
C THR A 1007 22.73 -30.43 113.88
N GLY A 1008 24.03 -30.44 114.21
CA GLY A 1008 24.66 -30.30 115.54
C GLY A 1008 24.71 -31.68 116.25
N GLY A 1009 25.83 -32.26 116.72
CA GLY A 1009 27.17 -31.75 116.91
C GLY A 1009 28.20 -32.85 117.27
N THR A 1010 29.46 -32.40 117.32
CA THR A 1010 30.76 -32.97 117.73
C THR A 1010 30.82 -33.28 119.25
N PRO A 1011 31.90 -33.83 119.89
CA PRO A 1011 33.32 -33.39 119.75
C PRO A 1011 34.46 -34.41 120.01
N GLY A 1012 35.69 -34.06 119.58
CA GLY A 1012 36.93 -34.62 120.12
C GLY A 1012 38.12 -34.64 119.15
N GLU A 1013 38.87 -33.54 119.09
CA GLU A 1013 40.29 -33.47 118.64
C GLU A 1013 41.22 -33.91 119.81
N PRO A 1014 42.50 -34.34 119.63
CA PRO A 1014 43.55 -33.52 118.98
C PRO A 1014 44.78 -34.21 118.28
N SER A 1015 45.43 -33.42 117.42
CA SER A 1015 46.88 -33.31 117.10
C SER A 1015 47.71 -34.44 116.43
N ALA A 1016 48.05 -34.17 115.17
CA ALA A 1016 49.38 -34.17 114.50
C ALA A 1016 50.35 -35.38 114.46
N SER A 1017 50.58 -35.82 113.21
CA SER A 1017 51.86 -36.16 112.53
C SER A 1017 52.54 -37.53 112.70
N SER A 1018 53.03 -38.03 111.55
CA SER A 1018 53.96 -39.14 111.25
C SER A 1018 53.44 -40.59 111.11
N THR A 1019 53.79 -41.15 109.94
CA THR A 1019 53.63 -42.47 109.27
C THR A 1019 54.21 -43.70 110.01
N PRO A 1020 54.15 -44.96 109.49
CA PRO A 1020 53.24 -45.66 108.53
C PRO A 1020 52.91 -47.14 108.97
N THR A 1021 52.40 -47.95 108.01
CA THR A 1021 52.43 -49.44 107.90
C THR A 1021 51.46 -50.29 108.75
N GLY A 1022 50.79 -51.33 108.23
CA GLY A 1022 50.80 -51.97 106.90
C GLY A 1022 49.61 -52.96 106.83
N ALA A 1023 48.97 -53.11 105.67
CA ALA A 1023 49.22 -54.19 104.68
C ALA A 1023 48.04 -55.19 104.73
N ALA A 1024 47.50 -55.75 103.66
CA ALA A 1024 47.78 -55.79 102.22
C ALA A 1024 46.48 -56.29 101.55
N GLY A 1025 46.24 -56.18 100.24
CA GLY A 1025 46.99 -55.71 99.08
C GLY A 1025 45.96 -55.53 97.94
N GLY A 1026 46.15 -54.72 96.90
CA GLY A 1026 47.34 -54.41 96.10
C GLY A 1026 47.06 -54.93 94.68
N ASP A 1027 47.29 -54.26 93.56
CA ASP A 1027 47.96 -53.01 93.20
C ASP A 1027 47.51 -52.60 91.77
N GLY A 1028 47.71 -51.33 91.39
CA GLY A 1028 48.15 -51.01 90.02
C GLY A 1028 47.29 -50.09 89.13
N ASN A 1029 47.73 -48.83 89.01
CA ASN A 1029 47.58 -47.91 87.85
C ASN A 1029 48.13 -48.54 86.53
N PRO A 1030 48.02 -47.94 85.29
CA PRO A 1030 47.65 -46.55 84.91
C PRO A 1030 46.77 -46.40 83.63
N SER A 1031 46.44 -45.14 83.27
CA SER A 1031 46.26 -44.58 81.91
C SER A 1031 45.71 -45.45 80.75
N GLY A 1032 44.56 -45.04 80.18
CA GLY A 1032 44.12 -45.45 78.84
C GLY A 1032 42.87 -44.71 78.36
N SER A 1033 43.03 -43.86 77.35
CA SER A 1033 41.96 -43.25 76.56
C SER A 1033 40.95 -44.30 76.07
N ALA A 1034 39.66 -44.13 76.38
CA ALA A 1034 38.58 -44.83 75.69
C ALA A 1034 37.86 -43.83 74.78
N VAL A 1035 38.32 -43.74 73.54
CA VAL A 1035 37.58 -43.15 72.42
C VAL A 1035 36.17 -43.78 72.40
N PRO A 1036 35.07 -43.00 72.39
CA PRO A 1036 33.75 -43.57 72.20
C PRO A 1036 33.73 -44.28 70.84
N ARG A 1037 33.31 -45.56 70.83
CA ARG A 1037 33.23 -46.36 69.59
C ARG A 1037 32.37 -45.58 68.56
N PRO A 1038 32.86 -45.36 67.33
CA PRO A 1038 32.10 -44.62 66.33
C PRO A 1038 30.81 -45.36 66.00
N LEU A 1039 29.67 -44.66 66.02
CA LEU A 1039 28.39 -45.15 65.52
C LEU A 1039 28.52 -45.35 64.00
N ARG A 1040 28.39 -46.59 63.53
CA ARG A 1040 28.70 -46.96 62.13
C ARG A 1040 27.48 -47.09 61.21
N ARG A 1041 26.25 -46.90 61.73
CA ARG A 1041 25.01 -47.08 60.95
C ARG A 1041 23.89 -46.18 61.48
N PHE A 1042 23.19 -45.53 60.56
CA PHE A 1042 21.98 -44.75 60.81
C PHE A 1042 20.78 -45.45 60.13
N HIS A 1043 19.62 -45.47 60.79
CA HIS A 1043 18.36 -45.99 60.24
C HIS A 1043 17.19 -45.19 60.83
N GLY A 1044 16.29 -44.69 59.98
CA GLY A 1044 15.10 -43.95 60.40
C GLY A 1044 14.00 -44.01 59.35
N THR A 1045 12.75 -44.00 59.79
CA THR A 1045 11.54 -43.99 58.96
C THR A 1045 10.67 -42.80 59.35
N VAL A 1046 10.06 -42.16 58.36
CA VAL A 1046 9.18 -41.00 58.56
C VAL A 1046 8.01 -41.06 57.57
N SER A 1047 6.79 -40.87 58.07
CA SER A 1047 5.58 -40.84 57.25
C SER A 1047 5.37 -39.44 56.68
N LEU A 1048 5.33 -39.32 55.35
CA LEU A 1048 5.16 -38.04 54.66
C LEU A 1048 3.69 -37.77 54.35
N ASN A 1049 3.29 -36.49 54.35
CA ASN A 1049 1.96 -36.11 53.90
C ASN A 1049 1.90 -36.08 52.37
N ALA A 1050 0.97 -36.83 51.77
CA ALA A 1050 0.85 -36.96 50.31
C ALA A 1050 0.70 -35.61 49.57
N MET A 1051 0.05 -34.62 50.18
CA MET A 1051 -0.15 -33.30 49.56
C MET A 1051 1.07 -32.36 49.66
N ARG A 1052 2.06 -32.70 50.48
CA ARG A 1052 3.29 -31.91 50.73
C ARG A 1052 4.59 -32.71 50.54
N ALA A 1053 4.49 -33.94 50.01
CA ALA A 1053 5.59 -34.90 49.94
C ALA A 1053 6.88 -34.33 49.32
N GLY A 1054 6.79 -33.46 48.30
CA GLY A 1054 7.96 -32.82 47.69
C GLY A 1054 8.68 -31.83 48.60
N ARG A 1055 7.96 -31.08 49.44
CA ARG A 1055 8.55 -30.16 50.42
C ARG A 1055 9.15 -30.93 51.59
N ASP A 1056 8.40 -31.88 52.14
CA ASP A 1056 8.82 -32.65 53.31
C ASP A 1056 10.03 -33.56 52.97
N ALA A 1057 10.05 -34.16 51.77
CA ALA A 1057 11.22 -34.89 51.27
C ALA A 1057 12.42 -33.95 51.00
N GLY A 1058 12.18 -32.70 50.59
CA GLY A 1058 13.21 -31.68 50.45
C GLY A 1058 13.81 -31.26 51.79
N GLU A 1059 12.99 -31.10 52.83
CA GLU A 1059 13.44 -30.84 54.20
C GLU A 1059 14.26 -32.02 54.75
N ILE A 1060 13.84 -33.27 54.53
CA ILE A 1060 14.63 -34.46 54.91
C ILE A 1060 15.95 -34.56 54.12
N ALA A 1061 15.92 -34.19 52.84
CA ALA A 1061 17.12 -34.17 52.00
C ALA A 1061 18.16 -33.16 52.53
N ASN A 1062 17.71 -31.97 52.94
CA ASN A 1062 18.59 -30.91 53.44
C ASN A 1062 19.05 -31.14 54.89
N GLU A 1063 18.14 -31.57 55.76
CA GLU A 1063 18.39 -31.63 57.21
C GLU A 1063 18.92 -32.99 57.68
N ILE A 1064 18.82 -34.05 56.88
CA ILE A 1064 19.31 -35.40 57.25
C ILE A 1064 20.25 -35.97 56.19
N ILE A 1065 19.81 -36.09 54.93
CA ILE A 1065 20.59 -36.77 53.88
C ILE A 1065 21.86 -35.99 53.54
N ALA A 1066 21.79 -34.67 53.38
CA ALA A 1066 22.96 -33.84 53.06
C ALA A 1066 24.05 -33.95 54.14
N HIS A 1067 23.66 -34.04 55.41
CA HIS A 1067 24.59 -34.23 56.52
C HIS A 1067 25.22 -35.62 56.55
N LEU A 1068 24.48 -36.66 56.16
CA LEU A 1068 25.00 -38.03 56.09
C LEU A 1068 25.90 -38.25 54.87
N VAL A 1069 25.55 -37.70 53.69
CA VAL A 1069 26.34 -37.77 52.45
C VAL A 1069 27.62 -36.93 52.52
N GLY A 1070 27.63 -35.86 53.33
CA GLY A 1070 28.81 -35.03 53.57
C GLY A 1070 29.97 -35.75 54.28
N VAL A 1071 29.77 -36.98 54.77
CA VAL A 1071 30.79 -37.78 55.45
C VAL A 1071 31.56 -38.65 54.43
N VAL A 1072 32.87 -38.40 54.28
CA VAL A 1072 33.72 -39.10 53.31
C VAL A 1072 33.70 -40.62 53.54
N GLY A 1073 33.24 -41.38 52.55
CA GLY A 1073 33.15 -42.85 52.59
C GLY A 1073 31.81 -43.44 53.08
N SER A 1074 30.78 -42.61 53.32
CA SER A 1074 29.43 -43.09 53.63
C SER A 1074 28.68 -43.54 52.38
N GLU A 1075 28.13 -44.75 52.40
CA GLU A 1075 27.19 -45.22 51.38
C GLU A 1075 25.76 -45.02 51.90
N VAL A 1076 25.04 -44.07 51.31
CA VAL A 1076 23.69 -43.68 51.74
C VAL A 1076 22.68 -44.20 50.72
N THR A 1077 21.83 -45.15 51.15
CA THR A 1077 20.72 -45.67 50.35
C THR A 1077 19.41 -45.08 50.87
N VAL A 1078 18.61 -44.47 49.98
CA VAL A 1078 17.30 -43.90 50.31
C VAL A 1078 16.23 -44.67 49.55
N THR A 1079 15.27 -45.23 50.29
CA THR A 1079 14.15 -45.98 49.72
C THR A 1079 12.86 -45.21 50.01
N LEU A 1080 12.07 -44.94 48.97
CA LEU A 1080 10.74 -44.31 49.09
C LEU A 1080 9.67 -45.38 48.85
N GLU A 1081 8.82 -45.60 49.86
CA GLU A 1081 7.67 -46.51 49.78
C GLU A 1081 6.38 -45.68 49.68
N ILE A 1082 5.48 -46.06 48.78
CA ILE A 1082 4.22 -45.36 48.51
C ILE A 1082 3.09 -46.36 48.62
N GLU A 1083 2.26 -46.22 49.66
CA GLU A 1083 1.06 -47.04 49.88
C GLU A 1083 -0.20 -46.18 49.68
N ALA A 1084 -1.16 -46.68 48.91
CA ALA A 1084 -2.43 -46.00 48.67
C ALA A 1084 -3.59 -47.00 48.75
N ARG A 1085 -4.54 -46.76 49.66
CA ARG A 1085 -5.79 -47.52 49.73
C ARG A 1085 -6.86 -46.83 48.90
N LEU A 1086 -7.51 -47.57 48.01
CA LEU A 1086 -8.53 -47.08 47.07
C LEU A 1086 -9.87 -47.76 47.38
N PRO A 1087 -10.73 -47.16 48.22
CA PRO A 1087 -11.93 -47.81 48.74
C PRO A 1087 -12.95 -48.22 47.66
N ASP A 1088 -13.00 -47.48 46.56
CA ASP A 1088 -13.94 -47.70 45.45
C ASP A 1088 -13.30 -48.45 44.25
N GLY A 1089 -12.08 -48.99 44.43
CA GLY A 1089 -11.28 -49.60 43.37
C GLY A 1089 -10.54 -48.60 42.48
N ALA A 1090 -9.49 -49.05 41.80
CA ALA A 1090 -8.75 -48.23 40.85
C ALA A 1090 -9.40 -48.28 39.46
N SER A 1091 -9.60 -47.13 38.81
CA SER A 1091 -10.09 -47.11 37.42
C SER A 1091 -9.00 -47.52 36.42
N ASP A 1092 -9.36 -48.14 35.29
CA ASP A 1092 -8.41 -48.58 34.25
C ASP A 1092 -7.48 -47.46 33.77
N HIS A 1093 -8.01 -46.23 33.68
CA HIS A 1093 -7.22 -45.06 33.30
C HIS A 1093 -6.16 -44.71 34.36
N LEU A 1094 -6.50 -44.81 35.64
CA LEU A 1094 -5.58 -44.56 36.75
C LEU A 1094 -4.49 -45.65 36.82
N VAL A 1095 -4.88 -46.92 36.71
CA VAL A 1095 -3.95 -48.06 36.70
C VAL A 1095 -2.94 -47.92 35.57
N ARG A 1096 -3.40 -47.62 34.35
CA ARG A 1096 -2.52 -47.42 33.18
C ARG A 1096 -1.56 -46.25 33.39
N THR A 1097 -2.07 -45.10 33.82
CA THR A 1097 -1.27 -43.87 34.01
C THR A 1097 -0.20 -44.05 35.07
N VAL A 1098 -0.54 -44.65 36.21
CA VAL A 1098 0.41 -44.86 37.31
C VAL A 1098 1.45 -45.92 36.93
N THR A 1099 1.04 -47.02 36.30
CA THR A 1099 1.97 -48.09 35.87
C THR A 1099 2.98 -47.59 34.83
N GLU A 1100 2.53 -46.78 33.86
CA GLU A 1100 3.39 -46.21 32.81
C GLU A 1100 4.38 -45.19 33.39
N ASN A 1101 3.93 -44.34 34.31
CA ASN A 1101 4.80 -43.39 35.01
C ASN A 1101 5.82 -44.09 35.93
N CYS A 1102 5.42 -45.15 36.64
CA CYS A 1102 6.33 -45.95 37.47
C CYS A 1102 7.43 -46.63 36.65
N ARG A 1103 7.13 -47.05 35.41
CA ARG A 1103 8.16 -47.56 34.46
C ARG A 1103 9.12 -46.47 34.02
N THR A 1104 8.61 -45.29 33.67
CA THR A 1104 9.45 -44.13 33.26
C THR A 1104 10.35 -43.66 34.41
N LEU A 1105 9.84 -43.69 35.63
CA LEU A 1105 10.56 -43.30 36.85
C LEU A 1105 11.40 -44.44 37.46
N LYS A 1106 11.46 -45.61 36.81
CA LYS A 1106 12.30 -46.77 37.16
C LYS A 1106 12.08 -47.33 38.58
N PHE A 1107 10.82 -47.48 38.99
CA PHE A 1107 10.49 -48.15 40.26
C PHE A 1107 11.00 -49.61 40.24
N ALA A 1108 11.62 -50.06 41.34
CA ALA A 1108 12.20 -51.41 41.44
C ALA A 1108 11.15 -52.52 41.68
N SER A 1109 10.02 -52.19 42.31
CA SER A 1109 8.85 -53.06 42.53
C SER A 1109 7.59 -52.19 42.44
N GLN A 1110 6.57 -52.63 41.69
CA GLN A 1110 5.31 -51.90 41.52
C GLN A 1110 4.18 -52.85 41.06
N GLY A 1111 2.97 -52.64 41.57
CA GLY A 1111 1.76 -53.38 41.20
C GLY A 1111 0.54 -52.85 41.92
N PHE A 1112 -0.64 -53.03 41.32
CA PHE A 1112 -1.92 -52.92 42.04
C PHE A 1112 -2.31 -54.33 42.46
N GLU A 1113 -2.67 -54.50 43.72
CA GLU A 1113 -3.07 -55.80 44.29
C GLU A 1113 -4.58 -55.77 44.58
N GLU A 1114 -5.26 -56.90 44.38
CA GLU A 1114 -6.65 -57.07 44.81
C GLU A 1114 -6.63 -57.36 46.32
N GLU A 1115 -7.23 -56.48 47.13
CA GLU A 1115 -7.36 -56.64 48.59
C GLU A 1115 -8.50 -57.57 48.98
#